data_AF-A0A6G0XUV9-F1
#
_entry.id   AF-A0A6G0XUV9-F1
#
_cell.length_a   1.000
_cell.length_b   1.000
_cell.length_c   1.000
_cell.angle_alpha   90.00
_cell.angle_beta   90.00
_cell.angle_gamma   90.00
#
_symmetry.space_group_name_H-M   'P 1'
#
loop_
_entity.id
_entity.type
_entity.pdbx_description
1 polymer ?
#
loop_
_entity_poly.entity_id
_entity_poly.type
_entity_poly.pdbx_seq_one_letter_code
_entity_poly.pdbx_strand_id
1 'polypeptide(L)'
;MPETSSPSIQVEEFERIWSLEHFSTASSSQDKKVPLDSPIYRLVPALTALELTFVQLDKTWTRNVAIEWTRSFKSQIQLLRELIDLELSPKTDLNDFNLTKSISQASIAVAADKMNSARRKEIHSFVQSHFNGLPFGLGLASSHESHLSYDDIVRPRQLFELAADKTIANSWLAEAWTCSIERQLDAVETSKASISSASDLEHVARRYQWCSHALNLLGDLVALPTGPAASFAQSSRLKNVTKRISQLFPWTHNQVSINAAFDPTQLSHVLAILSVVKPIEETISKQIELTTLVHAQASPALEATDVLMAAQSLDRALRKFYFGFHQVAAETKASGEDLALLEEGWSSRQRYFCVEMALQQTPLPSAATISPFRAAFTKSLALQDPHELHFSTYGMGLAPDISLASVQRTHAFLAGNLNEIWHPFFEHDVPQAEKLVLDMLGLPHSSASTPEGLHFHANFGANVHEFLLRLFSCHRFDPSSPLQIVSSDAEFVSLTRQLKSWADSVQVHAVPLRPFDSFGVRLRAKIAEVNPALIHISTVYSNTQFRLPDAEVAKTVAELPATTMCILDVAQGIGNVPLKLPASPSLLVVGSGIKHVTAGPGLGFVAFPRLANDSKLVWTPANTGWIAYLGSMTAPPSSIVEFTPELAFSGGTPGYHYALRQLIDVQAFYTSQKWTIDVRHGYVLGLQRHFLQRLSSILESAPRVGQTDADISNAIVLQHSQVAKLHKALSTPTNDRPTVFHCDVRVVTSLRLGFGLHHVQAEVDALADALLDAWKSLATDEKIKLAA
;
A
#
# COMPACT_ATOMS: atom_id res chain seq x y z
N MET A 1 -54.78 0.47 -29.60
CA MET A 1 -53.85 1.58 -29.34
C MET A 1 -52.51 1.18 -29.93
N PRO A 2 -51.83 2.06 -30.68
CA PRO A 2 -50.64 1.68 -31.43
C PRO A 2 -49.48 1.39 -30.46
N GLU A 3 -48.75 0.32 -30.76
CA GLU A 3 -47.46 0.00 -30.15
C GLU A 3 -46.51 1.18 -30.38
N THR A 4 -46.09 1.83 -29.30
CA THR A 4 -44.99 2.79 -29.34
C THR A 4 -43.70 1.99 -29.44
N SER A 5 -43.30 1.63 -30.67
CA SER A 5 -41.94 1.24 -30.98
C SER A 5 -41.01 2.36 -30.52
N SER A 6 -40.17 2.08 -29.52
CA SER A 6 -39.09 2.99 -29.12
C SER A 6 -38.22 3.27 -30.36
N PRO A 7 -37.92 4.53 -30.71
CA PRO A 7 -37.16 4.82 -31.91
C PRO A 7 -35.73 4.35 -31.70
N SER A 8 -35.37 3.19 -32.26
CA SER A 8 -33.98 2.81 -32.45
C SER A 8 -33.40 3.78 -33.48
N ILE A 9 -32.78 4.86 -33.02
CA ILE A 9 -32.04 5.77 -33.90
C ILE A 9 -30.92 4.95 -34.54
N GLN A 10 -30.93 4.84 -35.87
CA GLN A 10 -29.92 4.05 -36.59
C GLN A 10 -28.55 4.72 -36.47
N VAL A 11 -27.48 3.91 -36.43
CA VAL A 11 -26.09 4.38 -36.30
C VAL A 11 -25.74 5.46 -37.34
N GLU A 12 -26.32 5.39 -38.53
CA GLU A 12 -26.15 6.34 -39.63
C GLU A 12 -26.67 7.76 -39.30
N GLU A 13 -27.71 7.86 -38.46
CA GLU A 13 -28.26 9.14 -38.01
C GLU A 13 -27.39 9.76 -36.90
N PHE A 14 -26.76 8.93 -36.06
CA PHE A 14 -25.74 9.36 -35.09
C PHE A 14 -24.49 9.93 -35.78
N GLU A 15 -24.02 9.28 -36.83
CA GLU A 15 -22.85 9.76 -37.57
C GLU A 15 -23.10 11.08 -38.29
N ARG A 16 -24.34 11.29 -38.74
CA ARG A 16 -24.80 12.56 -39.31
C ARG A 16 -24.93 13.67 -38.26
N ILE A 17 -25.39 13.36 -37.05
CA ILE A 17 -25.49 14.31 -35.92
C ILE A 17 -24.12 14.76 -35.42
N TRP A 18 -23.09 13.91 -35.51
CA TRP A 18 -21.71 14.22 -35.12
C TRP A 18 -20.84 14.76 -36.26
N SER A 19 -21.45 15.17 -37.38
CA SER A 19 -20.75 15.72 -38.56
C SER A 19 -19.67 14.79 -39.14
N LEU A 20 -19.79 13.46 -38.94
CA LEU A 20 -18.76 12.51 -39.36
C LEU A 20 -18.72 12.31 -40.89
N GLU A 21 -19.73 12.81 -41.61
CA GLU A 21 -19.79 12.90 -43.07
C GLU A 21 -18.62 13.68 -43.71
N HIS A 22 -17.90 14.47 -42.91
CA HIS A 22 -16.71 15.22 -43.29
C HIS A 22 -15.42 14.38 -43.32
N PHE A 23 -15.47 13.12 -42.90
CA PHE A 23 -14.30 12.23 -42.88
C PHE A 23 -14.43 11.14 -43.96
N SER A 24 -13.32 10.76 -44.61
CA SER A 24 -13.31 9.84 -45.75
C SER A 24 -12.04 8.99 -45.81
N THR A 25 -12.17 7.77 -46.33
CA THR A 25 -11.04 6.89 -46.70
C THR A 25 -10.38 7.27 -48.03
N ALA A 26 -11.06 8.06 -48.87
CA ALA A 26 -10.60 8.44 -50.21
C ALA A 26 -10.04 9.87 -50.24
N SER A 27 -8.82 10.02 -50.75
CA SER A 27 -8.14 11.30 -51.04
C SER A 27 -8.64 11.95 -52.34
N SER A 28 -9.96 12.11 -52.52
CA SER A 28 -10.49 12.79 -53.72
C SER A 28 -10.49 14.31 -53.51
N SER A 29 -9.73 15.01 -54.35
CA SER A 29 -9.43 16.44 -54.28
C SER A 29 -10.58 17.42 -54.54
N GLN A 30 -11.85 17.00 -54.42
CA GLN A 30 -13.00 17.85 -54.73
C GLN A 30 -13.89 18.21 -53.53
N ASP A 31 -13.74 17.54 -52.39
CA ASP A 31 -14.31 17.99 -51.11
C ASP A 31 -13.23 17.90 -50.03
N LYS A 32 -13.05 18.95 -49.24
CA LYS A 32 -12.09 19.01 -48.11
C LYS A 32 -12.52 18.02 -47.00
N LYS A 33 -12.34 16.73 -47.22
CA LYS A 33 -12.63 15.69 -46.22
C LYS A 33 -11.39 15.40 -45.39
N VAL A 34 -11.57 15.31 -44.08
CA VAL A 34 -10.48 15.08 -43.12
C VAL A 34 -10.20 13.56 -43.02
N PRO A 35 -8.92 13.13 -42.93
CA PRO A 35 -8.59 11.70 -42.81
C PRO A 35 -9.15 11.04 -41.54
N LEU A 36 -9.52 9.76 -41.64
CA LEU A 36 -10.04 8.96 -40.51
C LEU A 36 -8.99 8.61 -39.46
N ASP A 37 -7.70 8.80 -39.75
CA ASP A 37 -6.58 8.64 -38.84
C ASP A 37 -6.13 9.95 -38.18
N SER A 38 -6.78 11.07 -38.49
CA SER A 38 -6.46 12.38 -37.91
C SER A 38 -6.79 12.46 -36.41
N PRO A 39 -6.01 13.24 -35.63
CA PRO A 39 -6.34 13.61 -34.25
C PRO A 39 -7.75 14.16 -34.07
N ILE A 40 -8.19 15.03 -34.99
CA ILE A 40 -9.51 15.64 -34.86
C ILE A 40 -10.63 14.62 -34.98
N TYR A 41 -10.49 13.60 -35.84
CA TYR A 41 -11.44 12.50 -35.91
C TYR A 41 -11.59 11.82 -34.55
N ARG A 42 -10.52 11.64 -33.78
CA ARG A 42 -10.60 11.02 -32.44
C ARG A 42 -11.22 11.92 -31.37
N LEU A 43 -11.13 13.24 -31.54
CA LEU A 43 -11.63 14.23 -30.57
C LEU A 43 -13.13 14.53 -30.69
N VAL A 44 -13.70 14.47 -31.91
CA VAL A 44 -15.09 14.91 -32.18
C VAL A 44 -16.12 14.33 -31.18
N PRO A 45 -16.16 13.02 -30.89
CA PRO A 45 -17.24 12.47 -30.06
C PRO A 45 -17.14 12.96 -28.60
N ALA A 46 -15.93 13.10 -28.06
CA ALA A 46 -15.72 13.64 -26.71
C ALA A 46 -16.11 15.13 -26.62
N LEU A 47 -15.83 15.91 -27.67
CA LEU A 47 -16.27 17.32 -27.77
C LEU A 47 -17.80 17.42 -27.85
N THR A 48 -18.45 16.56 -28.64
CA THR A 48 -19.91 16.50 -28.72
C THR A 48 -20.55 16.08 -27.40
N ALA A 49 -19.96 15.11 -26.69
CA ALA A 49 -20.41 14.70 -25.37
C ALA A 49 -20.38 15.86 -24.35
N LEU A 50 -19.30 16.64 -24.37
CA LEU A 50 -19.15 17.80 -23.50
C LEU A 50 -20.23 18.87 -23.81
N GLU A 51 -20.48 19.15 -25.09
CA GLU A 51 -21.53 20.08 -25.53
C GLU A 51 -22.93 19.59 -25.10
N LEU A 52 -23.25 18.31 -25.29
CA LEU A 52 -24.53 17.73 -24.86
C LEU A 52 -24.76 17.88 -23.35
N THR A 53 -23.71 17.63 -22.56
CA THR A 53 -23.74 17.80 -21.10
C THR A 53 -23.99 19.27 -20.71
N PHE A 54 -23.36 20.21 -21.42
CA PHE A 54 -23.56 21.64 -21.22
C PHE A 54 -25.00 22.07 -21.57
N VAL A 55 -25.55 21.59 -22.68
CA VAL A 55 -26.95 21.84 -23.08
C VAL A 55 -27.94 21.34 -22.01
N GLN A 56 -27.69 20.18 -21.39
CA GLN A 56 -28.52 19.67 -20.31
C GLN A 56 -28.42 20.52 -19.04
N LEU A 57 -27.20 20.91 -18.63
CA LEU A 57 -26.97 21.82 -17.50
C LEU A 57 -27.73 23.15 -17.64
N ASP A 58 -27.90 23.63 -18.87
CA ASP A 58 -28.61 24.86 -19.17
C ASP A 58 -30.14 24.72 -19.11
N LYS A 59 -30.68 23.54 -19.50
CA LYS A 59 -32.14 23.28 -19.55
C LYS A 59 -32.73 22.82 -18.21
N THR A 60 -31.97 22.18 -17.33
CA THR A 60 -32.49 21.58 -16.08
C THR A 60 -31.96 22.26 -14.82
N TRP A 61 -32.77 23.12 -14.21
CA TRP A 61 -32.36 23.84 -13.00
C TRP A 61 -33.24 23.54 -11.78
N THR A 62 -32.99 22.39 -11.16
CA THR A 62 -33.33 22.11 -9.75
C THR A 62 -32.04 21.83 -8.97
N ARG A 63 -32.01 22.17 -7.67
CA ARG A 63 -30.76 22.27 -6.87
C ARG A 63 -29.95 20.95 -6.80
N ASN A 64 -30.62 19.80 -6.76
CA ASN A 64 -29.97 18.48 -6.62
C ASN A 64 -29.43 17.95 -7.96
N VAL A 65 -30.21 18.07 -9.03
CA VAL A 65 -29.82 17.65 -10.40
C VAL A 65 -28.58 18.43 -10.87
N ALA A 66 -28.49 19.73 -10.52
CA ALA A 66 -27.38 20.56 -10.91
C ALA A 66 -26.02 20.16 -10.28
N ILE A 67 -25.99 19.45 -9.14
CA ILE A 67 -24.74 19.05 -8.49
C ILE A 67 -24.11 17.86 -9.21
N GLU A 68 -24.89 16.83 -9.52
CA GLU A 68 -24.45 15.62 -10.21
C GLU A 68 -23.93 15.94 -11.62
N TRP A 69 -24.68 16.74 -12.38
CA TRP A 69 -24.27 17.18 -13.71
C TRP A 69 -23.03 18.07 -13.69
N THR A 70 -22.84 18.90 -12.64
CA THR A 70 -21.60 19.68 -12.48
C THR A 70 -20.39 18.74 -12.24
N ARG A 71 -20.56 17.68 -11.45
CA ARG A 71 -19.50 16.68 -11.20
C ARG A 71 -19.15 15.89 -12.46
N SER A 72 -20.16 15.46 -13.22
CA SER A 72 -19.97 14.78 -14.51
C SER A 72 -19.24 15.68 -15.51
N PHE A 73 -19.68 16.94 -15.64
CA PHE A 73 -19.09 17.91 -16.55
C PHE A 73 -17.60 18.18 -16.25
N LYS A 74 -17.22 18.29 -14.97
CA LYS A 74 -15.80 18.42 -14.56
C LYS A 74 -14.97 17.21 -14.97
N SER A 75 -15.52 16.00 -14.80
CA SER A 75 -14.84 14.75 -15.15
C SER A 75 -14.65 14.61 -16.67
N GLN A 76 -15.64 15.06 -17.45
CA GLN A 76 -15.59 15.10 -18.92
C GLN A 76 -14.52 16.06 -19.45
N ILE A 77 -14.36 17.23 -18.83
CA ILE A 77 -13.30 18.19 -19.18
C ILE A 77 -11.91 17.58 -18.96
N GLN A 78 -11.71 16.93 -17.80
CA GLN A 78 -10.45 16.29 -17.47
C GLN A 78 -10.10 15.19 -18.50
N LEU A 79 -11.07 14.33 -18.83
CA LEU A 79 -10.90 13.29 -19.85
C LEU A 79 -10.61 13.86 -21.25
N LEU A 80 -11.29 14.95 -21.63
CA LEU A 80 -11.04 15.61 -22.90
C LEU A 80 -9.64 16.24 -22.94
N ARG A 81 -9.17 16.82 -21.84
CA ARG A 81 -7.80 17.34 -21.73
C ARG A 81 -6.77 16.22 -21.91
N GLU A 82 -6.94 15.12 -21.19
CA GLU A 82 -6.09 13.94 -21.32
C GLU A 82 -6.08 13.40 -22.75
N LEU A 83 -7.25 13.39 -23.42
CA LEU A 83 -7.36 12.96 -24.81
C LEU A 83 -6.58 13.87 -25.77
N ILE A 84 -6.66 15.20 -25.58
CA ILE A 84 -5.87 16.14 -26.40
C ILE A 84 -4.38 15.95 -26.16
N ASP A 85 -3.95 15.76 -24.91
CA ASP A 85 -2.54 15.50 -24.58
C ASP A 85 -2.05 14.14 -25.13
N LEU A 86 -2.93 13.17 -25.37
CA LEU A 86 -2.60 11.92 -26.07
C LEU A 86 -2.38 12.12 -27.57
N GLU A 87 -3.10 13.06 -28.17
CA GLU A 87 -3.00 13.38 -29.60
C GLU A 87 -1.88 14.36 -29.91
N LEU A 88 -1.48 15.19 -28.94
CA LEU A 88 -0.34 16.09 -29.02
C LEU A 88 0.96 15.33 -28.72
N SER A 89 1.51 14.67 -29.74
CA SER A 89 2.85 14.09 -29.71
C SER A 89 3.86 15.02 -30.39
N PRO A 90 5.19 14.87 -30.14
CA PRO A 90 6.21 15.63 -30.86
C PRO A 90 6.18 15.45 -32.40
N LYS A 91 5.49 14.41 -32.90
CA LYS A 91 5.35 14.09 -34.32
C LYS A 91 4.04 14.60 -34.92
N THR A 92 3.13 15.17 -34.11
CA THR A 92 1.80 15.57 -34.57
C THR A 92 1.87 16.91 -35.32
N ASP A 93 1.34 16.97 -36.54
CA ASP A 93 1.16 18.23 -37.25
C ASP A 93 -0.11 18.93 -36.71
N LEU A 94 0.04 20.19 -36.28
CA LEU A 94 -1.08 21.00 -35.78
C LEU A 94 -2.15 21.24 -36.86
N ASN A 95 -1.80 21.12 -38.14
CA ASN A 95 -2.76 21.21 -39.25
C ASN A 95 -3.81 20.08 -39.21
N ASP A 96 -3.49 18.94 -38.58
CA ASP A 96 -4.40 17.79 -38.49
C ASP A 96 -5.53 18.00 -37.46
N PHE A 97 -5.51 19.11 -36.72
CA PHE A 97 -6.56 19.49 -35.77
C PHE A 97 -7.65 20.39 -36.38
N ASN A 98 -7.57 20.75 -37.66
CA ASN A 98 -8.53 21.63 -38.35
C ASN A 98 -8.78 22.95 -37.60
N LEU A 99 -7.74 23.77 -37.52
CA LEU A 99 -7.72 25.02 -36.76
C LEU A 99 -8.26 26.23 -37.56
N THR A 100 -8.91 27.16 -36.86
CA THR A 100 -9.44 28.42 -37.37
C THR A 100 -9.04 29.59 -36.46
N LYS A 101 -9.06 30.82 -36.98
CA LYS A 101 -8.87 32.04 -36.17
C LYS A 101 -10.17 32.51 -35.51
N SER A 102 -11.31 31.94 -35.91
CA SER A 102 -12.63 32.33 -35.41
C SER A 102 -13.01 31.57 -34.14
N ILE A 103 -13.50 32.29 -33.13
CA ILE A 103 -14.06 31.72 -31.90
C ILE A 103 -15.51 31.28 -32.19
N SER A 104 -15.97 30.19 -31.58
CA SER A 104 -17.35 29.69 -31.74
C SER A 104 -18.38 30.73 -31.29
N GLN A 105 -19.47 30.82 -32.03
CA GLN A 105 -20.56 31.79 -31.81
C GLN A 105 -21.84 31.16 -31.26
N ALA A 106 -21.86 29.85 -30.99
CA ALA A 106 -23.08 29.13 -30.63
C ALA A 106 -22.93 28.11 -29.48
N SER A 107 -21.72 27.94 -28.95
CA SER A 107 -21.37 26.93 -27.95
C SER A 107 -21.34 27.48 -26.52
N ILE A 108 -20.89 26.67 -25.56
CA ILE A 108 -20.27 27.06 -24.28
C ILE A 108 -19.25 28.22 -24.42
N ALA A 109 -18.81 28.53 -25.64
CA ALA A 109 -17.89 29.58 -26.07
C ALA A 109 -18.39 31.04 -26.08
N VAL A 110 -19.71 31.28 -26.04
CA VAL A 110 -20.24 32.65 -26.25
C VAL A 110 -19.75 33.60 -25.15
N ALA A 111 -19.22 34.77 -25.54
CA ALA A 111 -18.63 35.75 -24.63
C ALA A 111 -19.58 36.25 -23.53
N ALA A 112 -19.02 36.47 -22.34
CA ALA A 112 -19.68 36.80 -21.08
C ALA A 112 -20.64 38.01 -21.12
N ASP A 113 -20.51 38.90 -22.11
CA ASP A 113 -21.22 40.18 -22.18
C ASP A 113 -22.67 40.06 -22.66
N LYS A 114 -23.10 38.87 -23.10
CA LYS A 114 -24.53 38.54 -23.37
C LYS A 114 -25.13 37.52 -22.39
N MET A 115 -24.41 37.18 -21.30
CA MET A 115 -24.76 36.05 -20.42
C MET A 115 -25.33 36.51 -19.06
N ASN A 116 -26.61 36.24 -18.82
CA ASN A 116 -27.34 36.68 -17.61
C ASN A 116 -27.15 35.80 -16.34
N SER A 117 -26.22 34.82 -16.30
CA SER A 117 -26.07 33.93 -15.13
C SER A 117 -24.63 33.76 -14.62
N ALA A 118 -24.44 33.94 -13.30
CA ALA A 118 -23.13 33.81 -12.62
C ALA A 118 -22.49 32.42 -12.76
N ARG A 119 -23.32 31.37 -12.86
CA ARG A 119 -22.87 29.98 -12.96
C ARG A 119 -22.31 29.61 -14.33
N ARG A 120 -22.81 30.22 -15.41
CA ARG A 120 -22.19 30.05 -16.73
C ARG A 120 -20.79 30.69 -16.78
N LYS A 121 -20.56 31.80 -16.05
CA LYS A 121 -19.23 32.41 -15.89
C LYS A 121 -18.26 31.47 -15.15
N GLU A 122 -18.74 30.76 -14.13
CA GLU A 122 -17.96 29.76 -13.39
C GLU A 122 -17.56 28.58 -14.30
N ILE A 123 -18.53 28.01 -15.05
CA ILE A 123 -18.27 26.94 -16.03
C ILE A 123 -17.24 27.38 -17.06
N HIS A 124 -17.38 28.60 -17.61
CA HIS A 124 -16.45 29.14 -18.59
C HIS A 124 -15.03 29.28 -18.03
N SER A 125 -14.88 29.87 -16.85
CA SER A 125 -13.58 30.00 -16.17
C SER A 125 -12.92 28.64 -15.91
N PHE A 126 -13.74 27.65 -15.50
CA PHE A 126 -13.26 26.29 -15.27
C PHE A 126 -12.78 25.61 -16.56
N VAL A 127 -13.48 25.78 -17.67
CA VAL A 127 -13.04 25.25 -18.96
C VAL A 127 -11.75 25.92 -19.42
N GLN A 128 -11.68 27.25 -19.35
CA GLN A 128 -10.48 28.01 -19.72
C GLN A 128 -9.24 27.56 -18.93
N SER A 129 -9.37 27.28 -17.63
CA SER A 129 -8.23 26.87 -16.81
C SER A 129 -7.66 25.50 -17.19
N HIS A 130 -8.50 24.55 -17.63
CA HIS A 130 -8.06 23.20 -17.99
C HIS A 130 -7.37 23.13 -19.35
N PHE A 131 -7.75 24.00 -20.28
CA PHE A 131 -7.16 24.04 -21.63
C PHE A 131 -6.07 25.11 -21.77
N ASN A 132 -5.68 25.76 -20.67
CA ASN A 132 -4.54 26.67 -20.67
C ASN A 132 -3.24 25.92 -20.99
N GLY A 133 -2.32 26.59 -21.70
CA GLY A 133 -1.02 26.04 -22.09
C GLY A 133 -1.04 25.06 -23.27
N LEU A 134 -2.18 24.87 -23.94
CA LEU A 134 -2.25 24.15 -25.21
C LEU A 134 -1.83 25.05 -26.39
N PRO A 135 -1.38 24.47 -27.52
CA PRO A 135 -1.02 25.26 -28.71
C PRO A 135 -2.21 25.93 -29.39
N PHE A 136 -3.45 25.50 -29.09
CA PHE A 136 -4.69 26.07 -29.60
C PHE A 136 -5.81 25.99 -28.55
N GLY A 137 -6.81 26.86 -28.67
CA GLY A 137 -8.01 26.81 -27.84
C GLY A 137 -9.10 25.92 -28.43
N LEU A 138 -10.07 25.49 -27.61
CA LEU A 138 -11.23 24.71 -28.09
C LEU A 138 -12.28 25.54 -28.87
N GLY A 139 -11.95 26.77 -29.28
CA GLY A 139 -12.95 27.71 -29.82
C GLY A 139 -13.84 28.33 -28.75
N LEU A 140 -13.50 28.18 -27.47
CA LEU A 140 -14.09 28.84 -26.30
C LEU A 140 -13.25 30.07 -25.99
N ALA A 141 -13.86 31.22 -25.66
CA ALA A 141 -13.16 32.50 -25.58
C ALA A 141 -11.82 32.37 -24.82
N SER A 142 -10.69 32.47 -25.52
CA SER A 142 -9.36 32.19 -24.98
C SER A 142 -8.34 33.18 -25.53
N SER A 143 -7.14 33.22 -24.93
CA SER A 143 -6.02 34.06 -25.38
C SER A 143 -5.22 33.44 -26.54
N HIS A 144 -5.65 32.31 -27.10
CA HIS A 144 -4.94 31.61 -28.18
C HIS A 144 -5.18 32.29 -29.54
N GLU A 145 -4.18 32.27 -30.42
CA GLU A 145 -4.30 32.84 -31.79
C GLU A 145 -5.10 31.94 -32.74
N SER A 146 -5.14 30.63 -32.46
CA SER A 146 -5.84 29.61 -33.24
C SER A 146 -6.71 28.73 -32.35
N HIS A 147 -7.81 28.24 -32.92
CA HIS A 147 -8.85 27.50 -32.22
C HIS A 147 -9.30 26.29 -33.04
N LEU A 148 -9.76 25.21 -32.40
CA LEU A 148 -10.52 24.17 -33.11
C LEU A 148 -11.74 24.81 -33.79
N SER A 149 -12.08 24.37 -35.01
CA SER A 149 -13.31 24.83 -35.68
C SER A 149 -14.56 24.19 -35.07
N TYR A 150 -14.84 24.55 -33.81
CA TYR A 150 -15.83 23.89 -32.97
C TYR A 150 -17.25 23.97 -33.54
N ASP A 151 -17.62 25.10 -34.15
CA ASP A 151 -18.94 25.27 -34.79
C ASP A 151 -19.12 24.36 -36.02
N ASP A 152 -18.04 24.04 -36.73
CA ASP A 152 -18.08 23.17 -37.91
C ASP A 152 -18.10 21.69 -37.53
N ILE A 153 -17.39 21.36 -36.44
CA ILE A 153 -17.12 19.98 -36.02
C ILE A 153 -18.22 19.46 -35.07
N VAL A 154 -18.61 20.27 -34.07
CA VAL A 154 -19.57 19.90 -33.03
C VAL A 154 -21.00 20.36 -33.37
N ARG A 155 -21.15 21.39 -34.22
CA ARG A 155 -22.44 22.00 -34.62
C ARG A 155 -23.40 22.27 -33.43
N PRO A 156 -23.01 23.11 -32.46
CA PRO A 156 -23.74 23.34 -31.20
C PRO A 156 -25.22 23.71 -31.36
N ARG A 157 -25.57 24.53 -32.38
CA ARG A 157 -26.97 24.93 -32.64
C ARG A 157 -27.86 23.74 -32.96
N GLN A 158 -27.39 22.84 -33.83
CA GLN A 158 -28.13 21.65 -34.23
C GLN A 158 -28.29 20.70 -33.04
N LEU A 159 -27.23 20.51 -32.23
CA LEU A 159 -27.31 19.72 -31.01
C LEU A 159 -28.31 20.30 -30.00
N PHE A 160 -28.36 21.62 -29.84
CA PHE A 160 -29.31 22.26 -28.93
C PHE A 160 -30.78 22.02 -29.32
N GLU A 161 -31.07 22.08 -30.62
CA GLU A 161 -32.40 21.83 -31.21
C GLU A 161 -32.79 20.35 -31.10
N LEU A 162 -31.86 19.44 -31.42
CA LEU A 162 -32.07 18.00 -31.43
C LEU A 162 -32.15 17.39 -30.01
N ALA A 163 -31.40 17.93 -29.05
CA ALA A 163 -31.40 17.52 -27.64
C ALA A 163 -32.55 18.14 -26.82
N ALA A 164 -33.74 18.30 -27.43
CA ALA A 164 -34.95 18.80 -26.76
C ALA A 164 -35.49 17.79 -25.74
N ASP A 165 -35.35 16.48 -26.01
CA ASP A 165 -35.67 15.39 -25.09
C ASP A 165 -34.43 14.98 -24.28
N LYS A 166 -34.56 14.95 -22.95
CA LYS A 166 -33.46 14.62 -22.02
C LYS A 166 -33.03 13.16 -22.10
N THR A 167 -33.96 12.24 -22.34
CA THR A 167 -33.69 10.79 -22.39
C THR A 167 -32.87 10.46 -23.63
N ILE A 168 -33.20 11.10 -24.75
CA ILE A 168 -32.47 11.01 -26.02
C ILE A 168 -31.06 11.60 -25.85
N ALA A 169 -30.94 12.79 -25.24
CA ALA A 169 -29.66 13.44 -25.02
C ALA A 169 -28.70 12.62 -24.14
N ASN A 170 -29.19 11.96 -23.10
CA ASN A 170 -28.37 11.11 -22.24
C ASN A 170 -27.91 9.84 -22.97
N SER A 171 -28.74 9.29 -23.84
CA SER A 171 -28.35 8.15 -24.70
C SER A 171 -27.26 8.57 -25.68
N TRP A 172 -27.37 9.76 -26.27
CA TRP A 172 -26.36 10.32 -27.16
C TRP A 172 -25.04 10.63 -26.48
N LEU A 173 -25.10 11.09 -25.22
CA LEU A 173 -23.93 11.31 -24.40
C LEU A 173 -23.15 10.01 -24.15
N ALA A 174 -23.84 8.93 -23.79
CA ALA A 174 -23.23 7.62 -23.57
C ALA A 174 -22.65 7.03 -24.87
N GLU A 175 -23.37 7.16 -25.99
CA GLU A 175 -22.89 6.74 -27.31
C GLU A 175 -21.65 7.52 -27.77
N ALA A 176 -21.60 8.82 -27.50
CA ALA A 176 -20.46 9.65 -27.86
C ALA A 176 -19.19 9.25 -27.10
N TRP A 177 -19.28 8.99 -25.79
CA TRP A 177 -18.14 8.49 -25.01
C TRP A 177 -17.72 7.07 -25.41
N THR A 178 -18.67 6.23 -25.79
CA THR A 178 -18.39 4.87 -26.32
C THR A 178 -17.67 4.92 -27.66
N CYS A 179 -18.07 5.85 -28.53
CA CYS A 179 -17.39 6.16 -29.79
C CYS A 179 -15.97 6.66 -29.56
N SER A 180 -15.75 7.53 -28.56
CA SER A 180 -14.39 7.94 -28.20
C SER A 180 -13.52 6.76 -27.78
N ILE A 181 -14.03 5.84 -26.93
CA ILE A 181 -13.30 4.63 -26.54
C ILE A 181 -12.97 3.76 -27.76
N GLU A 182 -13.95 3.50 -28.62
CA GLU A 182 -13.75 2.69 -29.83
C GLU A 182 -12.61 3.24 -30.71
N ARG A 183 -12.60 4.55 -30.94
CA ARG A 183 -11.56 5.22 -31.75
C ARG A 183 -10.17 5.14 -31.13
N GLN A 184 -10.08 5.19 -29.80
CA GLN A 184 -8.80 4.99 -29.13
C GLN A 184 -8.30 3.55 -29.27
N LEU A 185 -9.21 2.58 -29.22
CA LEU A 185 -8.87 1.18 -29.49
C LEU A 185 -8.47 0.98 -30.96
N ASP A 186 -9.08 1.68 -31.92
CA ASP A 186 -8.68 1.64 -33.34
C ASP A 186 -7.27 2.18 -33.55
N ALA A 187 -6.93 3.29 -32.88
CA ALA A 187 -5.60 3.87 -32.94
C ALA A 187 -4.55 2.89 -32.40
N VAL A 188 -4.84 2.21 -31.29
CA VAL A 188 -3.96 1.16 -30.74
C VAL A 188 -3.82 -0.01 -31.70
N GLU A 189 -4.92 -0.49 -32.29
CA GLU A 189 -4.86 -1.63 -33.21
C GLU A 189 -4.03 -1.31 -34.46
N THR A 190 -4.14 -0.09 -34.96
CA THR A 190 -3.34 0.42 -36.08
C THR A 190 -1.85 0.55 -35.70
N SER A 191 -1.54 0.97 -34.47
CA SER A 191 -0.16 1.17 -34.02
C SER A 191 0.57 -0.13 -33.66
N LYS A 192 -0.13 -1.20 -33.29
CA LYS A 192 0.47 -2.50 -32.92
C LYS A 192 1.44 -3.05 -33.98
N ALA A 193 1.16 -2.81 -35.26
CA ALA A 193 1.97 -3.27 -36.39
C ALA A 193 3.24 -2.42 -36.63
N SER A 194 3.33 -1.23 -36.05
CA SER A 194 4.43 -0.28 -36.26
C SER A 194 5.26 -0.01 -35.00
N ILE A 195 5.05 -0.78 -33.92
CA ILE A 195 5.82 -0.68 -32.67
C ILE A 195 7.30 -0.95 -32.95
N SER A 196 8.13 0.05 -32.71
CA SER A 196 9.58 0.01 -32.96
C SER A 196 10.40 0.54 -31.79
N SER A 197 9.74 1.11 -30.77
CA SER A 197 10.38 1.71 -29.60
C SER A 197 9.58 1.49 -28.32
N ALA A 198 10.21 1.70 -27.17
CA ALA A 198 9.55 1.69 -25.87
C ALA A 198 8.48 2.80 -25.74
N SER A 199 8.72 3.96 -26.35
CA SER A 199 7.75 5.05 -26.37
C SER A 199 6.45 4.64 -27.08
N ASP A 200 6.51 3.79 -28.11
CA ASP A 200 5.28 3.29 -28.76
C ASP A 200 4.44 2.42 -27.81
N LEU A 201 5.08 1.64 -26.94
CA LEU A 201 4.40 0.86 -25.89
C LEU A 201 3.78 1.77 -24.82
N GLU A 202 4.51 2.81 -24.40
CA GLU A 202 3.99 3.82 -23.46
C GLU A 202 2.72 4.49 -24.01
N HIS A 203 2.71 4.87 -25.28
CA HIS A 203 1.51 5.45 -25.92
C HIS A 203 0.33 4.47 -25.92
N VAL A 204 0.57 3.18 -26.15
CA VAL A 204 -0.49 2.15 -26.07
C VAL A 204 -1.03 2.03 -24.64
N ALA A 205 -0.15 1.98 -23.63
CA ALA A 205 -0.53 1.90 -22.23
C ALA A 205 -1.40 3.11 -21.82
N ARG A 206 -0.99 4.32 -22.19
CA ARG A 206 -1.73 5.55 -21.91
C ARG A 206 -3.12 5.57 -22.57
N ARG A 207 -3.27 5.05 -23.79
CA ARG A 207 -4.59 4.93 -24.47
C ARG A 207 -5.50 3.93 -23.75
N TYR A 208 -4.99 2.78 -23.30
CA TYR A 208 -5.77 1.84 -22.49
C TYR A 208 -6.19 2.43 -21.14
N GLN A 209 -5.31 3.16 -20.45
CA GLN A 209 -5.64 3.87 -19.21
C GLN A 209 -6.75 4.90 -19.43
N TRP A 210 -6.65 5.69 -20.50
CA TRP A 210 -7.68 6.66 -20.87
C TRP A 210 -9.04 5.99 -21.14
N CYS A 211 -9.06 4.88 -21.90
CA CYS A 211 -10.28 4.10 -22.12
C CYS A 211 -10.88 3.59 -20.79
N SER A 212 -10.03 3.22 -19.83
CA SER A 212 -10.47 2.77 -18.50
C SER A 212 -11.12 3.91 -17.72
N HIS A 213 -10.56 5.12 -17.78
CA HIS A 213 -11.15 6.31 -17.15
C HIS A 213 -12.48 6.68 -17.81
N ALA A 214 -12.56 6.63 -19.14
CA ALA A 214 -13.79 6.89 -19.90
C ALA A 214 -14.91 5.89 -19.58
N LEU A 215 -14.58 4.60 -19.38
CA LEU A 215 -15.57 3.60 -18.95
C LEU A 215 -16.11 3.84 -17.53
N ASN A 216 -15.26 4.32 -16.61
CA ASN A 216 -15.73 4.70 -15.28
C ASN A 216 -16.69 5.89 -15.35
N LEU A 217 -16.38 6.90 -16.17
CA LEU A 217 -17.30 8.01 -16.42
C LEU A 217 -18.63 7.53 -17.02
N LEU A 218 -18.59 6.62 -18.00
CA LEU A 218 -19.80 6.02 -18.56
C LEU A 218 -20.64 5.30 -17.51
N GLY A 219 -20.01 4.60 -16.58
CA GLY A 219 -20.70 3.96 -15.45
C GLY A 219 -21.43 4.98 -14.57
N ASP A 220 -20.75 6.08 -14.22
CA ASP A 220 -21.34 7.17 -13.44
C ASP A 220 -22.51 7.84 -14.19
N LEU A 221 -22.39 8.01 -15.51
CA LEU A 221 -23.44 8.60 -16.36
C LEU A 221 -24.68 7.71 -16.45
N VAL A 222 -24.51 6.39 -16.56
CA VAL A 222 -25.64 5.45 -16.61
C VAL A 222 -26.32 5.32 -15.25
N ALA A 223 -25.57 5.42 -14.16
CA ALA A 223 -26.11 5.34 -12.80
C ALA A 223 -26.97 6.54 -12.38
N LEU A 224 -27.01 7.62 -13.17
CA LEU A 224 -27.88 8.75 -12.88
C LEU A 224 -29.36 8.34 -12.96
N PRO A 225 -30.26 8.87 -12.11
CA PRO A 225 -31.70 8.55 -12.13
C PRO A 225 -32.40 8.84 -13.46
N THR A 226 -31.84 9.74 -14.27
CA THR A 226 -32.31 10.08 -15.62
C THR A 226 -31.47 9.40 -16.73
N GLY A 227 -30.62 8.44 -16.38
CA GLY A 227 -29.64 7.81 -17.26
C GLY A 227 -30.27 6.95 -18.36
N PRO A 228 -29.53 6.67 -19.45
CA PRO A 228 -30.05 5.99 -20.64
C PRO A 228 -30.07 4.46 -20.52
N ALA A 229 -30.08 3.89 -19.30
CA ALA A 229 -29.76 2.48 -19.05
C ALA A 229 -30.54 1.50 -19.95
N ALA A 230 -31.84 1.69 -20.15
CA ALA A 230 -32.65 0.80 -20.98
C ALA A 230 -32.34 0.92 -22.49
N SER A 231 -32.17 2.13 -23.03
CA SER A 231 -31.91 2.35 -24.47
C SER A 231 -30.47 2.03 -24.85
N PHE A 232 -29.52 2.31 -23.96
CA PHE A 232 -28.08 2.14 -24.20
C PHE A 232 -27.65 0.65 -24.18
N ALA A 233 -28.42 -0.22 -23.53
CA ALA A 233 -28.19 -1.67 -23.53
C ALA A 233 -28.18 -2.28 -24.95
N GLN A 234 -28.93 -1.68 -25.87
CA GLN A 234 -29.06 -2.17 -27.25
C GLN A 234 -27.97 -1.63 -28.19
N SER A 235 -27.06 -0.79 -27.69
CA SER A 235 -25.97 -0.19 -28.47
C SER A 235 -25.08 -1.25 -29.12
N SER A 236 -25.05 -1.24 -30.46
CA SER A 236 -24.13 -2.08 -31.24
C SER A 236 -22.67 -1.70 -31.00
N ARG A 237 -22.40 -0.41 -30.75
CA ARG A 237 -21.06 0.11 -30.48
C ARG A 237 -20.54 -0.34 -29.12
N LEU A 238 -21.38 -0.30 -28.09
CA LEU A 238 -21.04 -0.84 -26.77
C LEU A 238 -20.72 -2.34 -26.84
N LYS A 239 -21.52 -3.11 -27.60
CA LYS A 239 -21.27 -4.55 -27.85
C LYS A 239 -19.92 -4.77 -28.55
N ASN A 240 -19.59 -3.94 -29.55
CA ASN A 240 -18.30 -4.01 -30.24
C ASN A 240 -17.13 -3.68 -29.30
N VAL A 241 -17.19 -2.56 -28.58
CA VAL A 241 -16.16 -2.15 -27.60
C VAL A 241 -15.92 -3.24 -26.57
N THR A 242 -16.99 -3.84 -26.06
CA THR A 242 -16.90 -4.95 -25.10
C THR A 242 -16.17 -6.15 -25.67
N LYS A 243 -16.56 -6.59 -26.88
CA LYS A 243 -15.88 -7.68 -27.58
C LYS A 243 -14.39 -7.38 -27.76
N ARG A 244 -14.05 -6.15 -28.16
CA ARG A 244 -12.66 -5.72 -28.37
C ARG A 244 -11.84 -5.70 -27.09
N ILE A 245 -12.37 -5.15 -25.99
CA ILE A 245 -11.68 -5.14 -24.69
C ILE A 245 -11.44 -6.58 -24.21
N SER A 246 -12.36 -7.51 -24.48
CA SER A 246 -12.17 -8.93 -24.16
C SER A 246 -11.07 -9.62 -24.98
N GLN A 247 -10.62 -8.99 -26.08
CA GLN A 247 -9.71 -9.55 -27.08
C GLN A 247 -8.45 -8.70 -27.28
N LEU A 248 -8.07 -7.85 -26.31
CA LEU A 248 -6.86 -7.01 -26.43
C LEU A 248 -5.57 -7.83 -26.59
N PHE A 249 -5.59 -9.07 -26.07
CA PHE A 249 -4.52 -10.05 -26.12
C PHE A 249 -5.05 -11.43 -26.56
N PRO A 250 -4.22 -12.27 -27.21
CA PRO A 250 -2.80 -12.05 -27.55
C PRO A 250 -2.58 -11.05 -28.70
N TRP A 251 -1.39 -10.44 -28.77
CA TRP A 251 -1.01 -9.60 -29.92
C TRP A 251 -0.61 -10.47 -31.12
N THR A 252 -1.41 -10.45 -32.19
CA THR A 252 -1.31 -11.39 -33.32
C THR A 252 -0.24 -11.06 -34.36
N HIS A 253 0.25 -9.82 -34.43
CA HIS A 253 1.11 -9.34 -35.53
C HIS A 253 2.62 -9.40 -35.27
N ASN A 254 3.06 -9.81 -34.07
CA ASN A 254 4.46 -9.77 -33.64
C ASN A 254 5.02 -11.15 -33.24
N GLN A 255 4.78 -12.19 -34.04
CA GLN A 255 5.31 -13.55 -33.79
C GLN A 255 6.83 -13.60 -33.97
N VAL A 256 7.56 -13.06 -33.00
CA VAL A 256 9.01 -13.21 -32.89
C VAL A 256 9.29 -14.47 -32.08
N SER A 257 10.02 -15.43 -32.67
CA SER A 257 10.47 -16.61 -31.94
C SER A 257 11.69 -16.26 -31.08
N ILE A 258 11.60 -16.50 -29.77
CA ILE A 258 12.73 -16.37 -28.85
C ILE A 258 13.58 -17.65 -28.96
N ASN A 259 14.69 -17.59 -29.71
CA ASN A 259 15.61 -18.72 -29.92
C ASN A 259 16.74 -18.80 -28.86
N ALA A 260 16.73 -17.90 -27.86
CA ALA A 260 17.75 -17.77 -26.81
C ALA A 260 17.11 -17.53 -25.43
N ALA A 261 17.91 -17.26 -24.39
CA ALA A 261 17.38 -16.82 -23.10
C ALA A 261 16.62 -15.49 -23.24
N PHE A 262 15.54 -15.32 -22.46
CA PHE A 262 14.77 -14.08 -22.44
C PHE A 262 15.64 -12.90 -21.96
N ASP A 263 15.51 -11.76 -22.64
CA ASP A 263 16.26 -10.54 -22.32
C ASP A 263 15.23 -9.39 -22.23
N PRO A 264 14.98 -8.84 -21.03
CA PRO A 264 13.98 -7.79 -20.84
C PRO A 264 14.39 -6.44 -21.45
N THR A 265 15.63 -6.28 -21.90
CA THR A 265 16.12 -5.07 -22.57
C THR A 265 15.91 -5.09 -24.09
N GLN A 266 15.49 -6.23 -24.65
CA GLN A 266 15.26 -6.40 -26.08
C GLN A 266 13.77 -6.28 -26.43
N LEU A 267 13.41 -5.27 -27.23
CA LEU A 267 12.01 -5.04 -27.64
C LEU A 267 11.39 -6.25 -28.33
N SER A 268 12.15 -6.95 -29.17
CA SER A 268 11.69 -8.14 -29.88
C SER A 268 11.32 -9.30 -28.93
N HIS A 269 12.07 -9.47 -27.83
CA HIS A 269 11.76 -10.45 -26.79
C HIS A 269 10.52 -10.06 -25.99
N VAL A 270 10.39 -8.78 -25.63
CA VAL A 270 9.23 -8.24 -24.92
C VAL A 270 7.95 -8.40 -25.75
N LEU A 271 7.98 -8.05 -27.05
CA LEU A 271 6.84 -8.22 -27.96
C LEU A 271 6.45 -9.69 -28.15
N ALA A 272 7.43 -10.60 -28.16
CA ALA A 272 7.16 -12.03 -28.21
C ALA A 272 6.35 -12.50 -26.99
N ILE A 273 6.64 -11.98 -25.79
CA ILE A 273 5.83 -12.29 -24.59
C ILE A 273 4.41 -11.75 -24.71
N LEU A 274 4.23 -10.49 -25.12
CA LEU A 274 2.90 -9.90 -25.33
C LEU A 274 2.06 -10.68 -26.38
N SER A 275 2.72 -11.31 -27.36
CA SER A 275 2.04 -12.16 -28.37
C SER A 275 1.52 -13.50 -27.84
N VAL A 276 1.96 -13.94 -26.66
CA VAL A 276 1.54 -15.22 -26.06
C VAL A 276 0.73 -15.05 -24.78
N VAL A 277 0.60 -13.83 -24.24
CA VAL A 277 -0.29 -13.55 -23.11
C VAL A 277 -1.73 -13.81 -23.54
N LYS A 278 -2.43 -14.65 -22.78
CA LYS A 278 -3.82 -15.00 -23.02
C LYS A 278 -4.63 -14.67 -21.76
N PRO A 279 -5.55 -13.69 -21.81
CA PRO A 279 -6.25 -13.22 -20.62
C PRO A 279 -7.03 -14.31 -19.87
N ILE A 280 -7.56 -15.31 -20.56
CA ILE A 280 -8.43 -16.32 -19.94
C ILE A 280 -7.63 -17.52 -19.38
N GLU A 281 -6.35 -17.67 -19.73
CA GLU A 281 -5.53 -18.79 -19.25
C GLU A 281 -4.85 -18.45 -17.93
N GLU A 282 -4.83 -19.40 -17.00
CA GLU A 282 -4.18 -19.23 -15.70
C GLU A 282 -2.65 -19.19 -15.80
N THR A 283 -2.09 -19.93 -16.75
CA THR A 283 -0.66 -19.97 -17.05
C THR A 283 -0.45 -20.04 -18.56
N ILE A 284 0.65 -19.47 -19.04
CA ILE A 284 1.00 -19.50 -20.47
C ILE A 284 2.32 -20.27 -20.69
N SER A 285 2.59 -20.67 -21.93
CA SER A 285 3.82 -21.40 -22.30
C SER A 285 5.12 -20.68 -21.95
N LYS A 286 5.06 -19.35 -21.79
CA LYS A 286 6.19 -18.48 -21.42
C LYS A 286 6.01 -17.83 -20.04
N GLN A 287 5.45 -18.58 -19.08
CA GLN A 287 5.13 -18.04 -17.75
C GLN A 287 6.37 -17.50 -17.01
N ILE A 288 7.53 -18.15 -17.15
CA ILE A 288 8.78 -17.73 -16.49
C ILE A 288 9.28 -16.41 -17.10
N GLU A 289 9.24 -16.30 -18.43
CA GLU A 289 9.63 -15.08 -19.13
C GLU A 289 8.64 -13.94 -18.87
N LEU A 290 7.34 -14.23 -18.75
CA LEU A 290 6.33 -13.27 -18.32
C LEU A 290 6.61 -12.76 -16.90
N THR A 291 6.88 -13.67 -15.95
CA THR A 291 7.30 -13.30 -14.58
C THR A 291 8.58 -12.46 -14.58
N THR A 292 9.53 -12.77 -15.46
CA THR A 292 10.77 -11.99 -15.61
C THR A 292 10.50 -10.61 -16.21
N LEU A 293 9.61 -10.52 -17.21
CA LEU A 293 9.20 -9.27 -17.85
C LEU A 293 8.54 -8.33 -16.84
N VAL A 294 7.53 -8.80 -16.10
CA VAL A 294 6.73 -7.93 -15.20
C VAL A 294 7.51 -7.44 -13.97
N HIS A 295 8.67 -8.04 -13.67
CA HIS A 295 9.56 -7.63 -12.60
C HIS A 295 10.78 -6.82 -13.09
N ALA A 296 11.02 -6.77 -14.40
CA ALA A 296 12.16 -6.05 -14.95
C ALA A 296 11.98 -4.54 -14.76
N GLN A 297 13.07 -3.86 -14.37
CA GLN A 297 13.12 -2.39 -14.20
C GLN A 297 13.81 -1.70 -15.39
N ALA A 298 13.92 -2.40 -16.53
CA ALA A 298 14.60 -1.90 -17.72
C ALA A 298 13.61 -1.71 -18.88
N SER A 299 13.81 -0.65 -19.65
CA SER A 299 13.09 -0.42 -20.90
C SER A 299 13.57 -1.44 -21.95
N PRO A 300 12.69 -2.04 -22.78
CA PRO A 300 11.25 -1.76 -22.94
C PRO A 300 10.30 -2.62 -22.08
N ALA A 301 10.82 -3.48 -21.18
CA ALA A 301 9.99 -4.37 -20.37
C ALA A 301 9.11 -3.61 -19.36
N LEU A 302 9.58 -2.46 -18.86
CA LEU A 302 8.79 -1.60 -17.98
C LEU A 302 7.51 -1.11 -18.70
N GLU A 303 7.66 -0.55 -19.90
CA GLU A 303 6.54 -0.02 -20.69
C GLU A 303 5.58 -1.14 -21.14
N ALA A 304 6.10 -2.33 -21.44
CA ALA A 304 5.26 -3.50 -21.71
C ALA A 304 4.47 -3.97 -20.48
N THR A 305 5.06 -3.85 -19.28
CA THR A 305 4.35 -4.11 -18.02
C THR A 305 3.21 -3.11 -17.83
N ASP A 306 3.45 -1.83 -18.13
CA ASP A 306 2.41 -0.80 -18.10
C ASP A 306 1.28 -1.09 -19.08
N VAL A 307 1.57 -1.60 -20.28
CA VAL A 307 0.56 -2.05 -21.25
C VAL A 307 -0.32 -3.17 -20.65
N LEU A 308 0.29 -4.18 -20.03
CA LEU A 308 -0.44 -5.31 -19.41
C LEU A 308 -1.32 -4.83 -18.25
N MET A 309 -0.81 -3.94 -17.38
CA MET A 309 -1.53 -3.38 -16.24
C MET A 309 -2.67 -2.44 -16.66
N ALA A 310 -2.45 -1.66 -17.72
CA ALA A 310 -3.47 -0.81 -18.32
C ALA A 310 -4.60 -1.64 -18.94
N ALA A 311 -4.27 -2.72 -19.66
CA ALA A 311 -5.26 -3.64 -20.24
C ALA A 311 -6.08 -4.37 -19.16
N GLN A 312 -5.43 -4.81 -18.07
CA GLN A 312 -6.12 -5.39 -16.91
C GLN A 312 -7.07 -4.38 -16.25
N SER A 313 -6.63 -3.13 -16.07
CA SER A 313 -7.45 -2.07 -15.48
C SER A 313 -8.65 -1.72 -16.36
N LEU A 314 -8.46 -1.72 -17.68
CA LEU A 314 -9.51 -1.55 -18.66
C LEU A 314 -10.56 -2.67 -18.60
N ASP A 315 -10.16 -3.94 -18.50
CA ASP A 315 -11.09 -5.07 -18.30
C ASP A 315 -11.85 -4.96 -16.97
N ARG A 316 -11.18 -4.55 -15.88
CA ARG A 316 -11.84 -4.29 -14.58
C ARG A 316 -12.86 -3.15 -14.67
N ALA A 317 -12.53 -2.06 -15.35
CA ALA A 317 -13.45 -0.94 -15.55
C ALA A 317 -14.68 -1.36 -16.36
N LEU A 318 -14.51 -2.18 -17.39
CA LEU A 318 -15.62 -2.74 -18.17
C LEU A 318 -16.55 -3.59 -17.28
N ARG A 319 -15.99 -4.44 -16.42
CA ARG A 319 -16.79 -5.25 -15.48
C ARG A 319 -17.54 -4.39 -14.47
N LYS A 320 -16.88 -3.37 -13.91
CA LYS A 320 -17.50 -2.43 -12.97
C LYS A 320 -18.64 -1.66 -13.64
N PHE A 321 -18.43 -1.22 -14.88
CA PHE A 321 -19.48 -0.61 -15.70
C PHE A 321 -20.69 -1.54 -15.80
N TYR A 322 -20.50 -2.79 -16.22
CA TYR A 322 -21.62 -3.74 -16.37
C TYR A 322 -22.30 -4.13 -15.06
N PHE A 323 -21.55 -4.21 -13.97
CA PHE A 323 -22.14 -4.45 -12.64
C PHE A 323 -23.09 -3.31 -12.24
N GLY A 324 -22.63 -2.06 -12.36
CA GLY A 324 -23.47 -0.88 -12.07
C GLY A 324 -24.64 -0.76 -13.05
N PHE A 325 -24.39 -1.04 -14.32
CA PHE A 325 -25.40 -1.04 -15.39
C PHE A 325 -26.53 -2.03 -15.10
N HIS A 326 -26.19 -3.25 -14.69
CA HIS A 326 -27.14 -4.31 -14.37
C HIS A 326 -27.97 -3.98 -13.12
N GLN A 327 -27.36 -3.35 -12.11
CA GLN A 327 -28.07 -2.89 -10.91
C GLN A 327 -29.16 -1.87 -11.28
N VAL A 328 -28.81 -0.87 -12.08
CA VAL A 328 -29.73 0.19 -12.53
C VAL A 328 -30.81 -0.35 -13.47
N ALA A 329 -30.45 -1.27 -14.36
CA ALA A 329 -31.40 -1.93 -15.27
C ALA A 329 -32.41 -2.81 -14.52
N ALA A 330 -31.99 -3.50 -13.45
CA ALA A 330 -32.87 -4.28 -12.59
C ALA A 330 -33.85 -3.41 -11.80
N GLU A 331 -33.38 -2.26 -11.31
CA GLU A 331 -34.21 -1.27 -10.59
C GLU A 331 -35.28 -0.61 -11.49
N THR A 332 -35.03 -0.54 -12.81
CA THR A 332 -35.91 0.11 -13.80
C THR A 332 -36.86 -0.85 -14.54
N LYS A 333 -36.91 -2.14 -14.16
CA LYS A 333 -37.73 -3.21 -14.80
C LYS A 333 -37.48 -3.38 -16.31
N ALA A 334 -36.21 -3.34 -16.73
CA ALA A 334 -35.83 -3.75 -18.09
C ALA A 334 -36.25 -5.21 -18.37
N SER A 335 -36.51 -5.56 -19.64
CA SER A 335 -36.98 -6.90 -20.01
C SER A 335 -35.91 -7.97 -19.76
N GLY A 336 -36.32 -9.22 -19.51
CA GLY A 336 -35.39 -10.32 -19.22
C GLY A 336 -34.45 -10.67 -20.39
N GLU A 337 -34.83 -10.37 -21.63
CA GLU A 337 -33.98 -10.56 -22.82
C GLU A 337 -32.88 -9.49 -22.92
N ASP A 338 -33.17 -8.24 -22.54
CA ASP A 338 -32.16 -7.17 -22.50
C ASP A 338 -31.07 -7.47 -21.45
N LEU A 339 -31.44 -8.04 -20.31
CA LEU A 339 -30.51 -8.45 -19.25
C LEU A 339 -29.68 -9.70 -19.64
N ALA A 340 -30.26 -10.67 -20.35
CA ALA A 340 -29.53 -11.86 -20.80
C ALA A 340 -28.48 -11.56 -21.89
N LEU A 341 -28.78 -10.63 -22.82
CA LEU A 341 -27.81 -10.09 -23.78
C LEU A 341 -26.67 -9.32 -23.09
N LEU A 342 -26.92 -8.85 -21.87
CA LEU A 342 -25.94 -8.23 -20.97
C LEU A 342 -25.27 -9.25 -20.03
N GLU A 343 -25.28 -10.55 -20.31
CA GLU A 343 -24.48 -11.54 -19.55
C GLU A 343 -23.44 -12.23 -20.45
N GLU A 344 -23.61 -12.16 -21.78
CA GLU A 344 -22.69 -12.72 -22.77
C GLU A 344 -21.48 -11.79 -23.01
N GLY A 345 -20.34 -12.10 -22.37
CA GLY A 345 -19.04 -11.52 -22.74
C GLY A 345 -18.15 -11.06 -21.58
N TRP A 346 -18.69 -10.94 -20.37
CA TRP A 346 -17.98 -10.47 -19.16
C TRP A 346 -18.09 -11.40 -17.94
N SER A 347 -18.88 -12.46 -18.02
CA SER A 347 -19.13 -13.41 -16.91
C SER A 347 -17.95 -14.30 -16.53
N SER A 348 -16.88 -14.36 -17.34
CA SER A 348 -15.66 -15.09 -16.98
C SER A 348 -14.97 -14.41 -15.79
N ARG A 349 -14.98 -15.06 -14.62
CA ARG A 349 -14.65 -14.44 -13.32
C ARG A 349 -13.19 -14.00 -13.17
N GLN A 350 -12.27 -14.45 -14.03
CA GLN A 350 -10.83 -14.20 -13.89
C GLN A 350 -10.17 -14.01 -15.27
N ARG A 351 -9.87 -12.76 -15.65
CA ARG A 351 -9.05 -12.43 -16.83
C ARG A 351 -7.74 -11.79 -16.39
N TYR A 352 -6.69 -12.02 -17.17
CA TYR A 352 -5.29 -11.69 -16.89
C TYR A 352 -4.73 -12.42 -15.66
N PHE A 353 -5.29 -13.59 -15.31
CA PHE A 353 -4.81 -14.36 -14.17
C PHE A 353 -3.35 -14.79 -14.33
N CYS A 354 -2.90 -15.15 -15.54
CA CYS A 354 -1.49 -15.42 -15.81
C CYS A 354 -0.56 -14.22 -15.51
N VAL A 355 -1.04 -12.98 -15.68
CA VAL A 355 -0.31 -11.75 -15.34
C VAL A 355 -0.35 -11.52 -13.83
N GLU A 356 -1.49 -11.74 -13.17
CA GLU A 356 -1.60 -11.67 -11.70
C GLU A 356 -0.70 -12.70 -11.02
N MET A 357 -0.67 -13.93 -11.53
CA MET A 357 0.25 -14.97 -11.10
C MET A 357 1.70 -14.56 -11.35
N ALA A 358 2.02 -14.00 -12.52
CA ALA A 358 3.36 -13.51 -12.81
C ALA A 358 3.80 -12.38 -11.87
N LEU A 359 2.89 -11.50 -11.45
CA LEU A 359 3.14 -10.41 -10.49
C LEU A 359 3.26 -10.92 -9.04
N GLN A 360 2.60 -12.03 -8.71
CA GLN A 360 2.64 -12.66 -7.38
C GLN A 360 3.78 -13.68 -7.23
N GLN A 361 4.25 -14.25 -8.33
CA GLN A 361 5.36 -15.19 -8.37
C GLN A 361 6.67 -14.42 -8.32
N THR A 362 7.52 -14.74 -7.35
CA THR A 362 8.92 -14.35 -7.42
C THR A 362 9.55 -15.07 -8.63
N PRO A 363 10.26 -14.39 -9.54
CA PRO A 363 11.00 -15.09 -10.58
C PRO A 363 11.92 -16.12 -9.91
N LEU A 364 11.89 -17.36 -10.39
CA LEU A 364 12.88 -18.37 -9.99
C LEU A 364 14.12 -18.23 -10.88
N PRO A 365 15.23 -17.67 -10.35
CA PRO A 365 16.53 -18.10 -10.85
C PRO A 365 17.63 -18.23 -9.77
N SER A 366 18.49 -19.24 -9.98
CA SER A 366 19.86 -19.45 -9.44
C SER A 366 20.06 -19.27 -7.93
N ALA A 367 20.13 -20.41 -7.22
CA ALA A 367 20.21 -20.58 -5.76
C ALA A 367 21.46 -20.03 -5.03
N ALA A 368 22.23 -19.08 -5.58
CA ALA A 368 23.53 -18.71 -5.01
C ALA A 368 23.73 -17.23 -4.63
N THR A 369 22.80 -16.30 -4.91
CA THR A 369 23.18 -14.87 -4.83
C THR A 369 22.10 -13.85 -4.45
N ILE A 370 20.83 -14.21 -4.25
CA ILE A 370 19.76 -13.22 -3.95
C ILE A 370 18.89 -13.69 -2.77
N SER A 371 18.61 -12.77 -1.84
CA SER A 371 17.72 -12.97 -0.67
C SER A 371 16.31 -13.37 -1.15
N PRO A 372 15.68 -14.42 -0.57
CA PRO A 372 14.30 -14.77 -0.90
C PRO A 372 13.28 -13.73 -0.38
N PHE A 373 13.72 -12.76 0.42
CA PHE A 373 12.87 -11.73 0.99
C PHE A 373 13.05 -10.35 0.35
N ARG A 374 14.21 -10.06 -0.24
CA ARG A 374 14.58 -8.69 -0.66
C ARG A 374 13.59 -8.06 -1.64
N ALA A 375 12.98 -8.85 -2.52
CA ALA A 375 11.98 -8.37 -3.46
C ALA A 375 10.75 -7.73 -2.77
N ALA A 376 10.45 -8.10 -1.53
CA ALA A 376 9.38 -7.48 -0.74
C ALA A 376 9.76 -6.12 -0.15
N PHE A 377 11.00 -5.64 -0.37
CA PHE A 377 11.50 -4.36 0.15
C PHE A 377 11.97 -3.43 -0.97
N THR A 378 11.67 -3.72 -2.24
CA THR A 378 12.22 -2.99 -3.39
C THR A 378 11.90 -1.50 -3.34
N LYS A 379 10.65 -1.11 -3.05
CA LYS A 379 10.26 0.30 -2.94
C LYS A 379 10.89 0.96 -1.72
N SER A 380 10.89 0.28 -0.58
CA SER A 380 11.53 0.77 0.65
C SER A 380 13.04 0.99 0.49
N LEU A 381 13.73 0.10 -0.24
CA LEU A 381 15.16 0.20 -0.54
C LEU A 381 15.46 1.27 -1.58
N ALA A 382 14.58 1.46 -2.58
CA ALA A 382 14.76 2.50 -3.60
C ALA A 382 14.75 3.93 -3.04
N LEU A 383 14.27 4.11 -1.81
CA LEU A 383 14.31 5.39 -1.08
C LEU A 383 15.62 5.62 -0.32
N GLN A 384 16.48 4.60 -0.21
CA GLN A 384 17.78 4.70 0.44
C GLN A 384 18.86 5.07 -0.58
N ASP A 385 19.93 5.71 -0.13
CA ASP A 385 21.12 5.91 -0.96
C ASP A 385 21.74 4.54 -1.31
N PRO A 386 22.03 4.23 -2.60
CA PRO A 386 22.61 2.95 -3.00
C PRO A 386 24.01 2.69 -2.40
N HIS A 387 24.68 3.72 -1.89
CA HIS A 387 25.94 3.62 -1.15
C HIS A 387 25.75 3.50 0.37
N GLU A 388 24.53 3.42 0.88
CA GLU A 388 24.27 3.25 2.31
C GLU A 388 23.69 1.86 2.61
N LEU A 389 24.27 1.17 3.60
CA LEU A 389 23.80 -0.12 4.07
C LEU A 389 23.43 -0.06 5.55
N HIS A 390 22.18 -0.42 5.86
CA HIS A 390 21.59 -0.26 7.19
C HIS A 390 21.69 -1.51 8.07
N PHE A 391 22.82 -1.65 8.76
CA PHE A 391 23.00 -2.66 9.82
C PHE A 391 22.51 -2.17 11.18
N SER A 392 21.39 -1.43 11.21
CA SER A 392 20.77 -0.84 12.42
C SER A 392 19.30 -1.25 12.62
N THR A 393 18.93 -2.43 12.09
CA THR A 393 17.55 -2.98 12.07
C THR A 393 16.89 -3.13 13.46
N TYR A 394 17.68 -3.17 14.53
CA TYR A 394 17.24 -3.17 15.93
C TYR A 394 16.66 -1.83 16.43
N GLY A 395 16.82 -0.76 15.65
CA GLY A 395 16.35 0.60 15.97
C GLY A 395 14.98 0.85 15.36
N MET A 396 14.91 0.72 14.04
CA MET A 396 13.70 0.78 13.23
C MET A 396 13.85 -0.26 12.13
N GLY A 397 12.95 -1.24 12.07
CA GLY A 397 13.00 -2.25 11.02
C GLY A 397 12.57 -1.64 9.69
N LEU A 398 13.27 -1.98 8.61
CA LEU A 398 12.81 -1.62 7.27
C LEU A 398 11.49 -2.36 7.01
N ALA A 399 10.43 -1.62 6.72
CA ALA A 399 9.12 -2.21 6.47
C ALA A 399 9.01 -2.74 5.03
N PRO A 400 8.36 -3.89 4.79
CA PRO A 400 8.12 -4.39 3.44
C PRO A 400 7.17 -3.46 2.66
N ASP A 401 7.20 -3.53 1.34
CA ASP A 401 6.48 -2.64 0.42
C ASP A 401 4.95 -2.67 0.64
N ILE A 402 4.40 -3.76 1.20
CA ILE A 402 2.99 -3.85 1.60
C ILE A 402 2.59 -2.78 2.63
N SER A 403 3.55 -2.28 3.43
CA SER A 403 3.30 -1.22 4.42
C SER A 403 2.86 0.09 3.76
N LEU A 404 3.39 0.44 2.59
CA LEU A 404 2.94 1.64 1.86
C LEU A 404 1.46 1.51 1.46
N ALA A 405 1.08 0.34 0.92
CA ALA A 405 -0.31 0.07 0.56
C ALA A 405 -1.22 0.05 1.80
N SER A 406 -0.73 -0.44 2.95
CA SER A 406 -1.45 -0.39 4.22
C SER A 406 -1.73 1.04 4.68
N VAL A 407 -0.72 1.93 4.61
CA VAL A 407 -0.88 3.35 4.96
C VAL A 407 -1.92 4.02 4.05
N GLN A 408 -1.86 3.78 2.74
CA GLN A 408 -2.81 4.34 1.78
C GLN A 408 -4.24 3.85 2.02
N ARG A 409 -4.44 2.54 2.25
CA ARG A 409 -5.75 1.97 2.58
C ARG A 409 -6.28 2.47 3.92
N THR A 410 -5.41 2.58 4.92
CA THR A 410 -5.79 3.11 6.22
C THR A 410 -6.18 4.58 6.12
N HIS A 411 -5.45 5.38 5.34
CA HIS A 411 -5.80 6.77 5.09
C HIS A 411 -7.18 6.89 4.43
N ALA A 412 -7.44 6.12 3.38
CA ALA A 412 -8.74 6.10 2.70
C ALA A 412 -9.88 5.67 3.65
N PHE A 413 -9.65 4.68 4.50
CA PHE A 413 -10.61 4.25 5.51
C PHE A 413 -10.94 5.36 6.52
N LEU A 414 -9.92 6.03 7.06
CA LEU A 414 -10.11 7.11 8.02
C LEU A 414 -10.84 8.32 7.39
N ALA A 415 -10.39 8.75 6.21
CA ALA A 415 -10.96 9.90 5.51
C ALA A 415 -12.38 9.65 4.99
N GLY A 416 -12.68 8.41 4.58
CA GLY A 416 -13.98 8.04 4.03
C GLY A 416 -15.08 7.84 5.08
N ASN A 417 -14.72 7.48 6.32
CA ASN A 417 -15.69 7.10 7.36
C ASN A 417 -15.72 8.04 8.58
N LEU A 418 -14.67 8.86 8.78
CA LEU A 418 -14.59 9.82 9.90
C LEU A 418 -14.88 9.16 11.26
N ASN A 419 -15.95 9.57 11.96
CA ASN A 419 -16.31 9.03 13.27
C ASN A 419 -16.89 7.61 13.21
N GLU A 420 -17.36 7.16 12.04
CA GLU A 420 -17.95 5.82 11.90
C GLU A 420 -16.88 4.71 11.86
N ILE A 421 -15.59 5.06 11.93
CA ILE A 421 -14.48 4.08 12.00
C ILE A 421 -14.46 3.30 13.30
N TRP A 422 -15.01 3.84 14.40
CA TRP A 422 -14.75 3.28 15.73
C TRP A 422 -15.33 1.88 15.88
N HIS A 423 -16.52 1.66 15.34
CA HIS A 423 -17.17 0.36 15.37
C HIS A 423 -16.34 -0.73 14.66
N PRO A 424 -16.01 -0.61 13.35
CA PRO A 424 -15.18 -1.60 12.68
C PRO A 424 -13.75 -1.68 13.25
N PHE A 425 -13.19 -0.58 13.77
CA PHE A 425 -11.86 -0.59 14.38
C PHE A 425 -11.80 -1.42 15.66
N PHE A 426 -12.75 -1.22 16.59
CA PHE A 426 -12.78 -1.97 17.85
C PHE A 426 -13.35 -3.38 17.70
N GLU A 427 -14.25 -3.62 16.75
CA GLU A 427 -14.82 -4.95 16.53
C GLU A 427 -13.91 -5.88 15.70
N HIS A 428 -13.11 -5.33 14.79
CA HIS A 428 -12.32 -6.15 13.86
C HIS A 428 -10.81 -5.90 13.98
N ASP A 429 -10.35 -4.66 13.84
CA ASP A 429 -8.91 -4.39 13.77
C ASP A 429 -8.21 -4.68 15.12
N VAL A 430 -8.74 -4.18 16.24
CA VAL A 430 -8.11 -4.37 17.56
C VAL A 430 -8.05 -5.85 17.98
N PRO A 431 -9.14 -6.65 17.90
CA PRO A 431 -9.09 -8.07 18.23
C PRO A 431 -8.16 -8.87 17.30
N GLN A 432 -8.09 -8.50 16.02
CA GLN A 432 -7.16 -9.14 15.08
C GLN A 432 -5.70 -8.85 15.46
N ALA A 433 -5.38 -7.59 15.78
CA ALA A 433 -4.05 -7.22 16.24
C ALA A 433 -3.67 -7.87 17.57
N GLU A 434 -4.62 -7.94 18.51
CA GLU A 434 -4.44 -8.64 19.79
C GLU A 434 -4.07 -10.10 19.58
N LYS A 435 -4.84 -10.82 18.75
CA LYS A 435 -4.54 -12.21 18.42
C LYS A 435 -3.14 -12.37 17.82
N LEU A 436 -2.78 -11.52 16.85
CA LEU A 436 -1.45 -11.55 16.22
C LEU A 436 -0.32 -11.32 17.24
N VAL A 437 -0.48 -10.39 18.16
CA VAL A 437 0.51 -10.13 19.22
C VAL A 437 0.61 -11.32 20.16
N LEU A 438 -0.50 -11.84 20.66
CA LEU A 438 -0.50 -12.99 21.58
C LEU A 438 0.08 -14.25 20.92
N ASP A 439 -0.24 -14.50 19.65
CA ASP A 439 0.34 -15.59 18.85
C ASP A 439 1.87 -15.43 18.72
N MET A 440 2.37 -14.21 18.45
CA MET A 440 3.81 -13.93 18.37
C MET A 440 4.53 -14.08 19.72
N LEU A 441 3.83 -13.93 20.85
CA LEU A 441 4.37 -14.12 22.19
C LEU A 441 4.29 -15.58 22.66
N GLY A 442 3.51 -16.42 21.97
CA GLY A 442 3.19 -17.77 22.40
C GLY A 442 2.27 -17.82 23.62
N LEU A 443 1.44 -16.77 23.82
CA LEU A 443 0.53 -16.67 24.96
C LEU A 443 -0.91 -17.08 24.60
N PRO A 444 -1.63 -17.73 25.52
CA PRO A 444 -3.00 -18.18 25.27
C PRO A 444 -3.98 -17.00 25.23
N HIS A 445 -4.77 -16.90 24.17
CA HIS A 445 -5.78 -15.85 23.99
C HIS A 445 -7.22 -16.35 24.24
N SER A 446 -7.40 -17.57 24.74
CA SER A 446 -8.72 -18.15 25.06
C SER A 446 -8.65 -19.05 26.30
N SER A 447 -9.66 -18.95 27.18
CA SER A 447 -9.74 -19.77 28.39
C SER A 447 -9.83 -21.27 28.12
N ALA A 448 -10.32 -21.69 26.94
CA ALA A 448 -10.38 -23.09 26.55
C ALA A 448 -8.99 -23.72 26.26
N SER A 449 -7.96 -22.87 26.07
CA SER A 449 -6.62 -23.30 25.71
C SER A 449 -5.69 -23.56 26.90
N THR A 450 -6.17 -23.37 28.14
CA THR A 450 -5.37 -23.57 29.36
C THR A 450 -6.12 -24.37 30.44
N PRO A 451 -5.43 -25.26 31.19
CA PRO A 451 -6.06 -26.08 32.23
C PRO A 451 -6.77 -25.31 33.35
N GLU A 452 -6.38 -24.05 33.57
CA GLU A 452 -6.86 -23.19 34.68
C GLU A 452 -7.73 -22.01 34.21
N GLY A 453 -8.05 -21.94 32.91
CA GLY A 453 -8.82 -20.83 32.34
C GLY A 453 -8.06 -19.49 32.24
N LEU A 454 -6.75 -19.50 32.49
CA LEU A 454 -5.85 -18.37 32.30
C LEU A 454 -5.70 -18.05 30.81
N HIS A 455 -5.99 -16.81 30.45
CA HIS A 455 -5.79 -16.28 29.10
C HIS A 455 -5.26 -14.86 29.19
N PHE A 456 -4.81 -14.30 28.07
CA PHE A 456 -4.23 -12.97 28.00
C PHE A 456 -5.08 -12.08 27.11
N HIS A 457 -5.06 -10.80 27.46
CA HIS A 457 -5.54 -9.72 26.60
C HIS A 457 -4.39 -8.81 26.20
N ALA A 458 -4.52 -8.12 25.06
CA ALA A 458 -3.57 -7.10 24.64
C ALA A 458 -4.25 -5.73 24.43
N ASN A 459 -3.67 -4.68 24.99
CA ASN A 459 -4.08 -3.30 24.74
C ASN A 459 -2.98 -2.52 24.02
N PHE A 460 -3.38 -1.58 23.17
CA PHE A 460 -2.49 -0.86 22.26
C PHE A 460 -2.41 0.64 22.59
N GLY A 461 -1.25 1.22 22.31
CA GLY A 461 -0.90 2.60 22.65
C GLY A 461 0.23 3.11 21.76
N ALA A 462 0.78 4.29 22.05
CA ALA A 462 1.78 4.90 21.17
C ALA A 462 3.16 4.23 21.28
N ASN A 463 3.54 3.79 22.48
CA ASN A 463 4.85 3.20 22.75
C ASN A 463 4.88 2.43 24.09
N VAL A 464 5.97 1.71 24.36
CA VAL A 464 6.19 0.93 25.59
C VAL A 464 6.17 1.81 26.85
N HIS A 465 6.76 2.99 26.78
CA HIS A 465 6.92 3.85 27.96
C HIS A 465 5.57 4.31 28.52
N GLU A 466 4.61 4.59 27.66
CA GLU A 466 3.23 4.90 28.05
C GLU A 466 2.61 3.77 28.91
N PHE A 467 2.83 2.52 28.54
CA PHE A 467 2.36 1.36 29.30
C PHE A 467 3.14 1.14 30.60
N LEU A 468 4.45 1.40 30.62
CA LEU A 468 5.20 1.40 31.87
C LEU A 468 4.56 2.36 32.88
N LEU A 469 4.22 3.59 32.48
CA LEU A 469 3.57 4.54 33.40
C LEU A 469 2.19 4.04 33.89
N ARG A 470 1.40 3.37 33.03
CA ARG A 470 0.12 2.77 33.44
C ARG A 470 0.30 1.63 34.43
N LEU A 471 1.22 0.70 34.15
CA LEU A 471 1.51 -0.44 35.01
C LEU A 471 2.01 -0.01 36.38
N PHE A 472 2.95 0.93 36.42
CA PHE A 472 3.45 1.49 37.67
C PHE A 472 2.35 2.20 38.48
N SER A 473 1.38 2.82 37.82
CA SER A 473 0.24 3.47 38.48
C SER A 473 -0.75 2.51 39.15
N CYS A 474 -0.62 1.19 38.96
CA CYS A 474 -1.36 0.19 39.75
C CYS A 474 -0.86 0.12 41.19
N HIS A 475 0.35 0.59 41.47
CA HIS A 475 0.92 0.64 42.80
C HIS A 475 0.72 2.03 43.40
N ARG A 476 0.49 2.09 44.72
CA ARG A 476 0.45 3.35 45.45
C ARG A 476 1.88 3.80 45.75
N PHE A 477 2.21 5.02 45.34
CA PHE A 477 3.44 5.67 45.77
C PHE A 477 3.20 6.27 47.16
N ASP A 478 3.75 5.63 48.18
CA ASP A 478 3.79 6.15 49.54
C ASP A 478 5.22 6.65 49.82
N PRO A 479 5.43 7.96 50.05
CA PRO A 479 6.75 8.47 50.40
C PRO A 479 7.36 7.83 51.66
N SER A 480 6.53 7.27 52.54
CA SER A 480 6.97 6.56 53.75
C SER A 480 7.32 5.08 53.51
N SER A 481 6.96 4.53 52.35
CA SER A 481 7.20 3.14 51.97
C SER A 481 7.45 3.03 50.45
N PRO A 482 8.71 3.22 50.00
CA PRO A 482 9.02 3.26 48.58
C PRO A 482 8.73 1.89 47.92
N LEU A 483 8.24 1.94 46.68
CA LEU A 483 7.95 0.74 45.91
C LEU A 483 9.24 -0.05 45.66
N GLN A 484 9.30 -1.28 46.17
CA GLN A 484 10.44 -2.19 45.98
C GLN A 484 10.40 -2.79 44.57
N ILE A 485 11.46 -2.57 43.80
CA ILE A 485 11.59 -3.03 42.42
C ILE A 485 12.86 -3.86 42.28
N VAL A 486 12.77 -5.06 41.70
CA VAL A 486 13.95 -5.81 41.25
C VAL A 486 14.04 -5.74 39.73
N SER A 487 15.21 -5.39 39.21
CA SER A 487 15.45 -5.27 37.76
C SER A 487 16.93 -5.47 37.43
N SER A 488 17.30 -5.53 36.15
CA SER A 488 18.72 -5.56 35.77
C SER A 488 19.35 -4.16 35.82
N ASP A 489 20.68 -4.10 35.82
CA ASP A 489 21.45 -2.86 35.63
C ASP A 489 21.55 -2.39 34.16
N ALA A 490 20.92 -3.11 33.23
CA ALA A 490 21.10 -2.95 31.79
C ALA A 490 19.81 -2.60 31.02
N GLU A 491 18.73 -2.25 31.74
CA GLU A 491 17.44 -1.92 31.13
C GLU A 491 17.49 -0.67 30.22
N PHE A 492 16.49 -0.55 29.35
CA PHE A 492 16.44 0.51 28.36
C PHE A 492 16.38 1.92 29.01
N VAL A 493 16.97 2.91 28.31
CA VAL A 493 17.17 4.27 28.83
C VAL A 493 15.87 4.95 29.27
N SER A 494 14.74 4.62 28.65
CA SER A 494 13.44 5.20 29.01
C SER A 494 12.98 4.76 30.41
N LEU A 495 13.09 3.47 30.75
CA LEU A 495 12.79 2.98 32.10
C LEU A 495 13.79 3.55 33.11
N THR A 496 15.09 3.45 32.83
CA THR A 496 16.12 3.88 33.80
C THR A 496 16.04 5.38 34.09
N ARG A 497 15.68 6.21 33.10
CA ARG A 497 15.37 7.63 33.33
C ARG A 497 14.14 7.81 34.21
N GLN A 498 13.08 7.05 33.96
CA GLN A 498 11.83 7.14 34.73
C GLN A 498 12.05 6.77 36.20
N LEU A 499 12.71 5.63 36.46
CA LEU A 499 13.02 5.17 37.81
C LEU A 499 13.90 6.18 38.56
N LYS A 500 14.88 6.79 37.89
CA LYS A 500 15.69 7.88 38.48
C LYS A 500 14.86 9.11 38.84
N SER A 501 13.84 9.45 38.05
CA SER A 501 12.96 10.57 38.36
C SER A 501 12.02 10.30 39.55
N TRP A 502 11.86 9.03 39.92
CA TRP A 502 11.06 8.59 41.08
C TRP A 502 11.92 8.11 42.25
N ALA A 503 13.18 8.52 42.34
CA ALA A 503 14.12 8.02 43.34
C ALA A 503 13.62 8.12 44.80
N ASP A 504 12.77 9.12 45.11
CA ASP A 504 12.17 9.29 46.44
C ASP A 504 10.92 8.42 46.68
N SER A 505 10.43 7.72 45.65
CA SER A 505 9.20 6.92 45.70
C SER A 505 9.41 5.46 45.32
N VAL A 506 10.58 5.10 44.78
CA VAL A 506 10.94 3.74 44.40
C VAL A 506 12.34 3.36 44.91
N GLN A 507 12.49 2.11 45.32
CA GLN A 507 13.79 1.51 45.64
C GLN A 507 14.11 0.43 44.60
N VAL A 508 15.13 0.68 43.78
CA VAL A 508 15.53 -0.26 42.71
C VAL A 508 16.70 -1.11 43.18
N HIS A 509 16.48 -2.42 43.21
CA HIS A 509 17.47 -3.46 43.47
C HIS A 509 17.99 -3.99 42.14
N ALA A 510 19.06 -3.35 41.64
CA ALA A 510 19.65 -3.70 40.36
C ALA A 510 20.50 -4.99 40.45
N VAL A 511 20.26 -5.93 39.53
CA VAL A 511 21.04 -7.16 39.37
C VAL A 511 21.97 -7.01 38.18
N PRO A 512 23.29 -7.19 38.34
CA PRO A 512 24.23 -7.15 37.23
C PRO A 512 23.87 -8.14 36.12
N LEU A 513 23.72 -7.65 34.89
CA LEU A 513 23.38 -8.49 33.74
C LEU A 513 24.50 -9.50 33.42
N ARG A 514 25.76 -9.11 33.64
CA ARG A 514 26.93 -9.98 33.41
C ARG A 514 27.45 -10.61 34.71
N PRO A 515 28.00 -11.85 34.64
CA PRO A 515 28.05 -12.74 33.48
C PRO A 515 26.66 -13.30 33.10
N PHE A 516 26.41 -13.46 31.80
CA PHE A 516 25.06 -13.71 31.26
C PHE A 516 24.49 -15.08 31.64
N ASP A 517 25.34 -16.12 31.61
CA ASP A 517 25.03 -17.52 31.93
C ASP A 517 24.31 -17.73 33.27
N SER A 518 24.61 -16.87 34.25
CA SER A 518 24.15 -16.97 35.62
C SER A 518 23.23 -15.81 36.00
N PHE A 519 22.85 -14.94 35.05
CA PHE A 519 21.94 -13.82 35.29
C PHE A 519 20.60 -14.28 35.84
N GLY A 520 19.96 -15.30 35.22
CA GLY A 520 18.66 -15.81 35.67
C GLY A 520 18.68 -16.31 37.13
N VAL A 521 19.75 -16.98 37.54
CA VAL A 521 19.93 -17.45 38.93
C VAL A 521 20.09 -16.27 39.89
N ARG A 522 20.94 -15.29 39.56
CA ARG A 522 21.15 -14.10 40.40
C ARG A 522 19.87 -13.26 40.53
N LEU A 523 19.11 -13.16 39.44
CA LEU A 523 17.83 -12.45 39.41
C LEU A 523 16.85 -13.06 40.40
N ARG A 524 16.60 -14.38 40.31
CA ARG A 524 15.70 -15.08 41.24
C ARG A 524 16.16 -15.01 42.68
N ALA A 525 17.46 -15.14 42.94
CA ALA A 525 18.01 -14.98 44.29
C ALA A 525 17.71 -13.60 44.87
N LYS A 526 17.86 -12.52 44.07
CA LYS A 526 17.55 -11.16 44.50
C LYS A 526 16.04 -10.95 44.70
N ILE A 527 15.20 -11.53 43.84
CA ILE A 527 13.74 -11.51 44.00
C ILE A 527 13.34 -12.16 45.34
N ALA A 528 13.88 -13.33 45.65
CA ALA A 528 13.60 -14.04 46.91
C ALA A 528 14.09 -13.26 48.15
N GLU A 529 15.23 -12.59 48.06
CA GLU A 529 15.79 -11.75 49.13
C GLU A 529 14.93 -10.51 49.40
N VAL A 530 14.50 -9.81 48.36
CA VAL A 530 13.81 -8.51 48.46
C VAL A 530 12.31 -8.66 48.66
N ASN A 531 11.72 -9.73 48.11
CA ASN A 531 10.26 -9.92 47.99
C ASN A 531 9.56 -8.67 47.40
N PRO A 532 9.92 -8.25 46.17
CA PRO A 532 9.43 -7.01 45.58
C PRO A 532 7.96 -7.10 45.16
N ALA A 533 7.29 -5.95 45.11
CA ALA A 533 5.95 -5.84 44.53
C ALA A 533 5.99 -5.79 42.99
N LEU A 534 7.10 -5.32 42.42
CA LEU A 534 7.29 -5.17 40.98
C LEU A 534 8.66 -5.69 40.55
N ILE A 535 8.68 -6.45 39.45
CA ILE A 535 9.88 -6.91 38.76
C ILE A 535 9.83 -6.35 37.34
N HIS A 536 10.95 -5.87 36.82
CA HIS A 536 11.06 -5.52 35.41
C HIS A 536 12.28 -6.20 34.79
N ILE A 537 12.09 -6.91 33.68
CA ILE A 537 13.17 -7.53 32.91
C ILE A 537 12.95 -7.39 31.41
N SER A 538 14.01 -7.14 30.66
CA SER A 538 13.98 -7.23 29.20
C SER A 538 14.19 -8.66 28.72
N THR A 539 13.47 -9.08 27.67
CA THR A 539 13.70 -10.38 27.02
C THR A 539 14.97 -10.35 26.16
N VAL A 540 15.20 -9.24 25.45
CA VAL A 540 16.44 -8.98 24.70
C VAL A 540 16.99 -7.63 25.11
N TYR A 541 18.20 -7.62 25.64
CA TYR A 541 18.83 -6.41 26.17
C TYR A 541 19.39 -5.54 25.06
N SER A 542 18.90 -4.30 24.93
CA SER A 542 19.25 -3.42 23.81
C SER A 542 20.76 -3.26 23.61
N ASN A 543 21.53 -2.98 24.67
CA ASN A 543 22.96 -2.68 24.52
C ASN A 543 23.82 -3.91 24.20
N THR A 544 23.44 -5.09 24.68
CA THR A 544 24.26 -6.31 24.60
C THR A 544 23.72 -7.32 23.59
N GLN A 545 22.46 -7.17 23.17
CA GLN A 545 21.69 -8.15 22.40
C GLN A 545 21.59 -9.53 23.06
N PHE A 546 21.92 -9.61 24.35
CA PHE A 546 21.71 -10.81 25.16
C PHE A 546 20.21 -11.09 25.27
N ARG A 547 19.80 -12.31 24.91
CA ARG A 547 18.45 -12.83 25.12
C ARG A 547 18.40 -13.63 26.41
N LEU A 548 17.48 -13.28 27.30
CA LEU A 548 17.12 -14.14 28.43
C LEU A 548 16.26 -15.30 27.90
N PRO A 549 16.67 -16.58 28.05
CA PRO A 549 15.88 -17.69 27.52
C PRO A 549 14.49 -17.79 28.17
N ASP A 550 13.49 -18.17 27.39
CA ASP A 550 12.09 -18.31 27.86
C ASP A 550 11.98 -19.27 29.06
N ALA A 551 12.85 -20.28 29.14
CA ALA A 551 12.91 -21.21 30.28
C ALA A 551 13.35 -20.52 31.59
N GLU A 552 14.22 -19.51 31.53
CA GLU A 552 14.59 -18.71 32.71
C GLU A 552 13.48 -17.73 33.10
N VAL A 553 12.74 -17.20 32.12
CA VAL A 553 11.50 -16.44 32.38
C VAL A 553 10.48 -17.33 33.08
N ALA A 554 10.26 -18.56 32.60
CA ALA A 554 9.34 -19.54 33.18
C ALA A 554 9.69 -19.85 34.64
N LYS A 555 10.97 -20.15 34.93
CA LYS A 555 11.42 -20.35 36.32
C LYS A 555 11.17 -19.12 37.18
N THR A 556 11.41 -17.92 36.65
CA THR A 556 11.24 -16.67 37.39
C THR A 556 9.78 -16.45 37.76
N VAL A 557 8.84 -16.59 36.82
CA VAL A 557 7.41 -16.33 37.09
C VAL A 557 6.71 -17.44 37.86
N ALA A 558 7.22 -18.67 37.83
CA ALA A 558 6.64 -19.80 38.55
C ALA A 558 6.76 -19.66 40.08
N GLU A 559 7.75 -18.91 40.55
CA GLU A 559 8.02 -18.69 41.97
C GLU A 559 7.29 -17.45 42.54
N LEU A 560 6.58 -16.69 41.69
CA LEU A 560 5.96 -15.43 42.09
C LEU A 560 4.53 -15.61 42.61
N PRO A 561 4.14 -14.89 43.67
CA PRO A 561 2.73 -14.71 44.01
C PRO A 561 1.96 -14.03 42.87
N ALA A 562 0.68 -14.36 42.70
CA ALA A 562 -0.20 -13.70 41.72
C ALA A 562 -0.32 -12.18 41.92
N THR A 563 -0.02 -11.69 43.12
CA THR A 563 -0.03 -10.26 43.50
C THR A 563 1.28 -9.53 43.22
N THR A 564 2.31 -10.21 42.71
CA THR A 564 3.56 -9.59 42.27
C THR A 564 3.50 -9.30 40.78
N MET A 565 3.79 -8.07 40.38
CA MET A 565 3.78 -7.68 38.97
C MET A 565 5.16 -7.95 38.34
N CYS A 566 5.25 -8.89 37.41
CA CYS A 566 6.44 -9.15 36.61
C CYS A 566 6.27 -8.58 35.21
N ILE A 567 6.86 -7.41 34.96
CA ILE A 567 6.87 -6.74 33.66
C ILE A 567 8.01 -7.32 32.81
N LEU A 568 7.67 -7.95 31.69
CA LEU A 568 8.61 -8.44 30.69
C LEU A 568 8.60 -7.50 29.47
N ASP A 569 9.70 -6.80 29.22
CA ASP A 569 9.87 -5.95 28.05
C ASP A 569 10.37 -6.78 26.85
N VAL A 570 9.51 -6.93 25.85
CA VAL A 570 9.80 -7.64 24.58
C VAL A 570 10.04 -6.66 23.43
N ALA A 571 10.27 -5.37 23.65
CA ALA A 571 10.47 -4.40 22.59
C ALA A 571 11.58 -4.80 21.61
N GLN A 572 12.66 -5.40 22.10
CA GLN A 572 13.73 -5.97 21.27
C GLN A 572 13.55 -7.47 20.98
N GLY A 573 12.53 -8.13 21.51
CA GLY A 573 12.29 -9.57 21.38
C GLY A 573 11.23 -9.92 20.33
N ILE A 574 10.07 -9.24 20.37
CA ILE A 574 8.95 -9.55 19.50
C ILE A 574 9.29 -9.33 18.02
N GLY A 575 9.10 -10.36 17.20
CA GLY A 575 9.49 -10.38 15.79
C GLY A 575 11.00 -10.48 15.54
N ASN A 576 11.84 -10.39 16.58
CA ASN A 576 13.29 -10.58 16.51
C ASN A 576 13.66 -12.05 16.63
N VAL A 577 13.14 -12.69 17.67
CA VAL A 577 13.39 -14.09 18.02
C VAL A 577 12.05 -14.82 18.16
N PRO A 578 12.00 -16.15 17.95
CA PRO A 578 10.86 -16.95 18.33
C PRO A 578 10.62 -16.83 19.84
N LEU A 579 9.39 -16.54 20.25
CA LEU A 579 9.00 -16.44 21.66
C LEU A 579 7.96 -17.50 21.97
N LYS A 580 8.14 -18.17 23.11
CA LYS A 580 7.17 -19.08 23.71
C LYS A 580 7.11 -18.80 25.20
N LEU A 581 6.55 -17.65 25.54
CA LEU A 581 6.53 -17.16 26.91
C LEU A 581 5.65 -18.04 27.81
N PRO A 582 6.02 -18.19 29.10
CA PRO A 582 5.19 -18.89 30.07
C PRO A 582 3.89 -18.11 30.35
N ALA A 583 2.77 -18.82 30.49
CA ALA A 583 1.54 -18.21 31.01
C ALA A 583 1.58 -18.17 32.54
N SER A 584 1.44 -16.99 33.14
CA SER A 584 1.39 -16.80 34.60
C SER A 584 0.50 -15.60 34.96
N PRO A 585 -0.27 -15.65 36.07
CA PRO A 585 -1.06 -14.51 36.53
C PRO A 585 -0.22 -13.28 36.92
N SER A 586 1.07 -13.48 37.20
CA SER A 586 2.02 -12.42 37.59
C SER A 586 2.69 -11.76 36.37
N LEU A 587 2.60 -12.35 35.18
CA LEU A 587 3.34 -11.89 34.00
C LEU A 587 2.54 -10.84 33.22
N LEU A 588 3.12 -9.65 33.03
CA LEU A 588 2.63 -8.64 32.11
C LEU A 588 3.73 -8.34 31.09
N VAL A 589 3.38 -8.29 29.80
CA VAL A 589 4.37 -8.18 28.72
C VAL A 589 4.19 -6.86 27.99
N VAL A 590 5.22 -6.03 27.91
CA VAL A 590 5.18 -4.77 27.16
C VAL A 590 6.05 -4.87 25.91
N GLY A 591 5.60 -4.32 24.78
CA GLY A 591 6.37 -4.41 23.54
C GLY A 591 6.08 -3.30 22.54
N SER A 592 6.84 -3.31 21.44
CA SER A 592 6.80 -2.26 20.42
C SER A 592 6.72 -2.84 19.01
N GLY A 593 5.89 -2.22 18.17
CA GLY A 593 5.72 -2.58 16.77
C GLY A 593 6.76 -1.98 15.81
N ILE A 594 7.48 -0.93 16.21
CA ILE A 594 8.34 -0.15 15.27
C ILE A 594 9.63 -0.87 14.85
N LYS A 595 10.10 -1.83 15.65
CA LYS A 595 11.38 -2.51 15.46
C LYS A 595 11.24 -3.70 14.51
N HIS A 596 11.39 -4.92 15.02
CA HIS A 596 11.42 -6.13 14.22
C HIS A 596 10.06 -6.57 13.68
N VAL A 597 8.96 -6.05 14.26
CA VAL A 597 7.59 -6.30 13.79
C VAL A 597 7.24 -5.44 12.59
N THR A 598 7.97 -4.35 12.34
CA THR A 598 7.79 -3.47 11.16
C THR A 598 6.37 -2.91 11.00
N ALA A 599 5.68 -2.68 12.11
CA ALA A 599 4.35 -2.08 12.14
C ALA A 599 4.36 -0.56 11.89
N GLY A 600 5.54 0.06 11.79
CA GLY A 600 5.69 1.51 11.69
C GLY A 600 5.69 2.20 13.07
N PRO A 601 5.92 3.52 13.10
CA PRO A 601 5.97 4.28 14.34
C PRO A 601 4.59 4.40 14.98
N GLY A 602 4.55 4.50 16.32
CA GLY A 602 3.32 4.76 17.07
C GLY A 602 2.54 3.51 17.51
N LEU A 603 3.17 2.32 17.55
CA LEU A 603 2.58 1.12 18.12
C LEU A 603 3.41 0.59 19.30
N GLY A 604 2.84 0.71 20.50
CA GLY A 604 3.20 -0.08 21.67
C GLY A 604 2.04 -0.97 22.09
N PHE A 605 2.32 -1.98 22.90
CA PHE A 605 1.27 -2.80 23.51
C PHE A 605 1.64 -3.22 24.94
N VAL A 606 0.62 -3.60 25.70
CA VAL A 606 0.74 -4.42 26.92
C VAL A 606 -0.15 -5.65 26.78
N ALA A 607 0.40 -6.83 27.05
CA ALA A 607 -0.35 -8.06 27.22
C ALA A 607 -0.43 -8.42 28.70
N PHE A 608 -1.60 -8.80 29.20
CA PHE A 608 -1.84 -9.02 30.62
C PHE A 608 -2.82 -10.18 30.86
N PRO A 609 -2.72 -10.88 32.00
CA PRO A 609 -3.43 -12.12 32.25
C PRO A 609 -4.85 -11.89 32.80
N ARG A 610 -5.73 -12.86 32.54
CA ARG A 610 -7.10 -12.95 33.04
C ARG A 610 -7.47 -14.39 33.35
N LEU A 611 -8.16 -14.59 34.47
CA LEU A 611 -8.75 -15.87 34.85
C LEU A 611 -10.23 -15.90 34.46
N ALA A 612 -10.67 -16.96 33.78
CA ALA A 612 -12.03 -17.07 33.20
C ALA A 612 -13.19 -16.81 34.19
N ASN A 613 -13.01 -17.12 35.48
CA ASN A 613 -14.06 -17.06 36.49
C ASN A 613 -13.88 -15.94 37.53
N ASP A 614 -12.86 -15.09 37.38
CA ASP A 614 -12.65 -13.97 38.30
C ASP A 614 -13.15 -12.70 37.63
N SER A 615 -14.20 -12.07 38.17
CA SER A 615 -14.68 -10.78 37.68
C SER A 615 -13.79 -9.62 38.14
N LYS A 616 -12.98 -9.80 39.19
CA LYS A 616 -12.15 -8.75 39.78
C LYS A 616 -10.85 -8.59 39.00
N LEU A 617 -10.50 -7.36 38.67
CA LEU A 617 -9.18 -7.05 38.12
C LEU A 617 -8.12 -7.18 39.21
N VAL A 618 -7.05 -7.93 38.91
CA VAL A 618 -5.86 -7.99 39.78
C VAL A 618 -5.15 -6.63 39.79
N TRP A 619 -5.14 -5.96 38.63
CA TRP A 619 -4.42 -4.71 38.42
C TRP A 619 -5.37 -3.61 37.96
N THR A 620 -5.46 -2.53 38.73
CA THR A 620 -6.29 -1.35 38.41
C THR A 620 -5.41 -0.11 38.31
N PRO A 621 -5.08 0.36 37.09
CA PRO A 621 -4.18 1.50 36.92
C PRO A 621 -4.86 2.81 37.34
N ALA A 622 -4.15 3.66 38.10
CA ALA A 622 -4.61 5.03 38.37
C ALA A 622 -4.51 5.94 37.12
N ASN A 623 -3.58 5.64 36.21
CA ASN A 623 -3.49 6.28 34.89
C ASN A 623 -4.41 5.56 33.90
N THR A 624 -5.65 6.06 33.77
CA THR A 624 -6.71 5.45 32.95
C THR A 624 -7.33 6.45 31.97
N GLY A 625 -8.07 5.95 30.98
CA GLY A 625 -8.78 6.75 29.98
C GLY A 625 -10.13 6.15 29.60
N TRP A 626 -10.90 6.85 28.78
CA TRP A 626 -12.30 6.50 28.50
C TRP A 626 -12.48 5.16 27.77
N ILE A 627 -11.48 4.68 27.02
CA ILE A 627 -11.54 3.36 26.34
C ILE A 627 -11.50 2.23 27.36
N ALA A 628 -10.87 2.42 28.51
CA ALA A 628 -10.86 1.42 29.57
C ALA A 628 -12.26 1.14 30.15
N TYR A 629 -13.29 1.86 29.72
CA TYR A 629 -14.67 1.82 30.22
C TYR A 629 -15.74 1.48 29.15
N LEU A 630 -15.37 1.12 27.91
CA LEU A 630 -16.33 1.04 26.78
C LEU A 630 -17.59 0.18 27.04
N GLY A 631 -17.45 -0.98 27.70
CA GLY A 631 -18.57 -1.90 27.93
C GLY A 631 -19.69 -1.34 28.83
N SER A 632 -19.39 -0.30 29.61
CA SER A 632 -20.32 0.32 30.56
C SER A 632 -20.87 1.67 30.09
N MET A 633 -20.44 2.18 28.92
CA MET A 633 -20.87 3.47 28.37
C MET A 633 -22.33 3.51 27.88
N THR A 634 -23.10 2.43 28.07
CA THR A 634 -24.56 2.44 27.85
C THR A 634 -25.31 3.35 28.85
N ALA A 635 -24.63 3.81 29.91
CA ALA A 635 -25.12 4.79 30.87
C ALA A 635 -24.03 5.84 31.18
N PRO A 636 -24.39 7.02 31.73
CA PRO A 636 -23.41 8.01 32.21
C PRO A 636 -22.47 7.38 33.25
N PRO A 637 -21.18 7.77 33.29
CA PRO A 637 -20.23 7.23 34.24
C PRO A 637 -20.70 7.41 35.68
N SER A 638 -20.52 6.39 36.52
CA SER A 638 -20.77 6.48 37.95
C SER A 638 -19.68 7.32 38.65
N SER A 639 -19.85 7.61 39.95
CA SER A 639 -18.81 8.30 40.75
C SER A 639 -17.60 7.41 41.07
N ILE A 640 -17.66 6.12 40.73
CA ILE A 640 -16.60 5.13 40.95
C ILE A 640 -15.93 4.85 39.61
N VAL A 641 -14.60 4.83 39.60
CA VAL A 641 -13.84 4.46 38.39
C VAL A 641 -14.02 2.97 38.13
N GLU A 642 -14.70 2.66 37.04
CA GLU A 642 -15.00 1.32 36.57
C GLU A 642 -14.11 0.96 35.37
N PHE A 643 -13.88 -0.33 35.16
CA PHE A 643 -13.06 -0.84 34.06
C PHE A 643 -13.77 -1.97 33.33
N THR A 644 -13.70 -1.95 32.00
CA THR A 644 -13.90 -3.13 31.16
C THR A 644 -12.64 -4.01 31.29
N PRO A 645 -12.74 -5.24 31.83
CA PRO A 645 -11.56 -6.00 32.24
C PRO A 645 -10.50 -6.21 31.15
N GLU A 646 -10.93 -6.52 29.93
CA GLU A 646 -10.09 -6.73 28.74
C GLU A 646 -9.48 -5.44 28.17
N LEU A 647 -9.97 -4.27 28.62
CA LEU A 647 -9.48 -2.95 28.22
C LEU A 647 -8.81 -2.19 29.38
N ALA A 648 -8.51 -2.84 30.50
CA ALA A 648 -8.08 -2.18 31.73
C ALA A 648 -6.86 -1.24 31.58
N PHE A 649 -5.99 -1.51 30.60
CA PHE A 649 -4.80 -0.70 30.32
C PHE A 649 -4.93 0.17 29.06
N SER A 650 -6.13 0.24 28.47
CA SER A 650 -6.43 1.13 27.36
C SER A 650 -6.47 2.60 27.80
N GLY A 651 -6.11 3.49 26.87
CA GLY A 651 -5.99 4.92 27.12
C GLY A 651 -7.21 5.74 26.70
N GLY A 652 -6.94 6.96 26.24
CA GLY A 652 -7.92 7.78 25.52
C GLY A 652 -8.00 7.41 24.04
N THR A 653 -8.65 8.27 23.24
CA THR A 653 -8.95 8.02 21.82
C THR A 653 -7.70 7.52 21.06
N PRO A 654 -7.79 6.43 20.25
CA PRO A 654 -6.62 5.80 19.66
C PRO A 654 -5.88 6.72 18.68
N GLY A 655 -4.54 6.77 18.79
CA GLY A 655 -3.65 7.45 17.82
C GLY A 655 -2.88 6.48 16.93
N TYR A 656 -3.07 5.17 17.11
CA TYR A 656 -2.21 4.12 16.57
C TYR A 656 -2.81 3.37 15.36
N HIS A 657 -3.88 3.89 14.74
CA HIS A 657 -4.59 3.24 13.62
C HIS A 657 -3.69 2.79 12.47
N TYR A 658 -2.83 3.69 11.98
CA TYR A 658 -1.92 3.40 10.88
C TYR A 658 -1.00 2.23 11.22
N ALA A 659 -0.39 2.27 12.41
CA ALA A 659 0.58 1.26 12.80
C ALA A 659 -0.08 -0.07 13.16
N LEU A 660 -1.27 -0.05 13.77
CA LEU A 660 -2.03 -1.26 14.10
C LEU A 660 -2.50 -1.97 12.83
N ARG A 661 -3.05 -1.24 11.85
CA ARG A 661 -3.45 -1.85 10.58
C ARG A 661 -2.26 -2.27 9.72
N GLN A 662 -1.14 -1.54 9.80
CA GLN A 662 0.12 -1.96 9.17
C GLN A 662 0.65 -3.26 9.78
N LEU A 663 0.57 -3.44 11.11
CA LEU A 663 0.87 -4.72 11.76
C LEU A 663 0.04 -5.84 11.12
N ILE A 664 -1.28 -5.66 11.05
CA ILE A 664 -2.21 -6.65 10.48
C ILE A 664 -1.82 -7.00 9.05
N ASP A 665 -1.66 -6.00 8.19
CA ASP A 665 -1.37 -6.19 6.77
C ASP A 665 0.01 -6.82 6.53
N VAL A 666 1.02 -6.44 7.31
CA VAL A 666 2.36 -7.02 7.23
C VAL A 666 2.35 -8.49 7.67
N GLN A 667 1.68 -8.83 8.78
CA GLN A 667 1.58 -10.22 9.22
C GLN A 667 0.74 -11.07 8.26
N ALA A 668 -0.33 -10.52 7.68
CA ALA A 668 -1.11 -11.19 6.64
C ALA A 668 -0.26 -11.46 5.40
N PHE A 669 0.58 -10.50 4.99
CA PHE A 669 1.55 -10.69 3.90
C PHE A 669 2.58 -11.78 4.24
N TYR A 670 3.22 -11.74 5.40
CA TYR A 670 4.15 -12.81 5.78
C TYR A 670 3.48 -14.18 5.84
N THR A 671 2.23 -14.25 6.30
CA THR A 671 1.46 -15.49 6.31
C THR A 671 1.20 -16.00 4.89
N SER A 672 0.80 -15.13 3.96
CA SER A 672 0.56 -15.53 2.56
C SER A 672 1.82 -16.03 1.85
N GLN A 673 2.99 -15.51 2.25
CA GLN A 673 4.30 -15.96 1.77
C GLN A 673 4.85 -17.20 2.51
N LYS A 674 4.15 -17.70 3.55
CA LYS A 674 4.64 -18.75 4.47
C LYS A 674 5.95 -18.37 5.18
N TRP A 675 6.16 -17.08 5.41
CA TRP A 675 7.34 -16.53 6.10
C TRP A 675 7.13 -16.51 7.61
N THR A 676 7.12 -17.70 8.21
CA THR A 676 7.05 -17.84 9.67
C THR A 676 8.22 -17.12 10.36
N ILE A 677 8.08 -16.86 11.66
CA ILE A 677 9.19 -16.27 12.44
C ILE A 677 10.46 -17.14 12.34
N ASP A 678 10.34 -18.46 12.39
CA ASP A 678 11.48 -19.38 12.30
C ASP A 678 12.20 -19.29 10.95
N VAL A 679 11.45 -19.20 9.85
CA VAL A 679 12.01 -19.07 8.50
C VAL A 679 12.75 -17.74 8.35
N ARG A 680 12.12 -16.64 8.78
CA ARG A 680 12.70 -15.30 8.72
C ARG A 680 13.95 -15.18 9.62
N HIS A 681 13.85 -15.71 10.83
CA HIS A 681 14.94 -15.71 11.81
C HIS A 681 16.12 -16.58 11.35
N GLY A 682 15.86 -17.80 10.88
CA GLY A 682 16.89 -18.72 10.38
C GLY A 682 17.68 -18.14 9.21
N TYR A 683 17.04 -17.39 8.32
CA TYR A 683 17.73 -16.65 7.26
C TYR A 683 18.72 -15.62 7.80
N VAL A 684 18.27 -14.80 8.75
CA VAL A 684 19.10 -13.77 9.38
C VAL A 684 20.28 -14.40 10.14
N LEU A 685 20.05 -15.52 10.84
CA LEU A 685 21.13 -16.28 11.48
C LEU A 685 22.11 -16.86 10.45
N GLY A 686 21.64 -17.24 9.26
CA GLY A 686 22.50 -17.60 8.13
C GLY A 686 23.45 -16.47 7.74
N LEU A 687 22.93 -15.25 7.58
CA LEU A 687 23.74 -14.06 7.30
C LEU A 687 24.76 -13.77 8.41
N GLN A 688 24.36 -13.89 9.68
CA GLN A 688 25.28 -13.71 10.81
C GLN A 688 26.39 -14.76 10.83
N ARG A 689 26.07 -16.03 10.58
CA ARG A 689 27.08 -17.11 10.51
C ARG A 689 28.08 -16.84 9.40
N HIS A 690 27.60 -16.43 8.23
CA HIS A 690 28.45 -16.04 7.10
C HIS A 690 29.37 -14.87 7.46
N PHE A 691 28.83 -13.82 8.06
CA PHE A 691 29.59 -12.67 8.57
C PHE A 691 30.70 -13.09 9.53
N LEU A 692 30.38 -13.89 10.56
CA LEU A 692 31.34 -14.34 11.57
C LEU A 692 32.41 -15.27 10.99
N GLN A 693 32.05 -16.14 10.04
CA GLN A 693 33.01 -17.00 9.34
C GLN A 693 34.04 -16.18 8.59
N ARG A 694 33.60 -15.12 7.91
CA ARG A 694 34.48 -14.21 7.16
C ARG A 694 35.43 -13.42 8.07
N LEU A 695 35.04 -13.15 9.31
CA LEU A 695 35.88 -12.49 10.32
C LEU A 695 36.74 -13.45 11.16
N SER A 696 36.74 -14.75 10.86
CA SER A 696 37.37 -15.78 11.71
C SER A 696 38.85 -15.51 12.05
N SER A 697 39.61 -14.84 11.17
CA SER A 697 41.01 -14.50 11.42
C SER A 697 41.22 -13.45 12.51
N ILE A 698 40.24 -12.57 12.74
CA ILE A 698 40.34 -11.44 13.70
C ILE A 698 39.45 -11.62 14.93
N LEU A 699 38.62 -12.66 14.96
CA LEU A 699 37.77 -12.98 16.10
C LEU A 699 38.55 -13.77 17.16
N GLU A 700 38.36 -13.39 18.42
CA GLU A 700 38.66 -14.26 19.56
C GLU A 700 37.65 -15.41 19.55
N SER A 701 38.08 -16.62 19.90
CA SER A 701 37.29 -17.86 19.77
C SER A 701 35.82 -17.64 20.17
N ALA A 702 34.90 -17.88 19.23
CA ALA A 702 33.50 -17.49 19.36
C ALA A 702 32.79 -18.28 20.48
N PRO A 703 32.28 -17.65 21.55
CA PRO A 703 31.60 -18.33 22.63
C PRO A 703 30.10 -18.42 22.33
N ARG A 704 29.68 -19.13 21.28
CA ARG A 704 28.27 -19.54 21.13
C ARG A 704 28.01 -20.96 21.69
N VAL A 705 28.94 -21.47 22.50
CA VAL A 705 28.86 -22.82 23.05
C VAL A 705 27.65 -22.92 23.96
N GLY A 706 26.73 -23.84 23.63
CA GLY A 706 25.52 -24.09 24.41
C GLY A 706 24.32 -23.18 24.11
N GLN A 707 24.42 -22.24 23.18
CA GLN A 707 23.27 -21.45 22.70
C GLN A 707 22.53 -22.19 21.59
N THR A 708 21.20 -22.15 21.63
CA THR A 708 20.36 -22.57 20.50
C THR A 708 20.06 -21.40 19.57
N ASP A 709 19.61 -21.65 18.33
CA ASP A 709 19.22 -20.59 17.40
C ASP A 709 18.18 -19.64 18.03
N ALA A 710 17.22 -20.18 18.80
CA ALA A 710 16.22 -19.38 19.50
C ALA A 710 16.83 -18.40 20.52
N ASP A 711 18.02 -18.70 21.07
CA ASP A 711 18.74 -17.87 22.05
C ASP A 711 19.51 -16.70 21.42
N ILE A 712 19.54 -16.62 20.09
CA ILE A 712 20.36 -15.65 19.36
C ILE A 712 19.44 -14.58 18.76
N SER A 713 19.75 -13.31 18.99
CA SER A 713 18.99 -12.20 18.39
C SER A 713 19.41 -11.95 16.93
N ASN A 714 18.57 -11.28 16.13
CA ASN A 714 18.94 -10.84 14.77
C ASN A 714 20.03 -9.76 14.73
N ALA A 715 20.51 -9.31 15.89
CA ALA A 715 21.64 -8.41 16.02
C ALA A 715 22.77 -9.04 16.85
N ILE A 716 24.00 -8.64 16.55
CA ILE A 716 25.20 -9.06 17.27
C ILE A 716 25.89 -7.86 17.88
N VAL A 717 26.67 -8.10 18.92
CA VAL A 717 27.51 -7.10 19.56
C VAL A 717 28.95 -7.58 19.55
N LEU A 718 29.83 -6.79 18.95
CA LEU A 718 31.27 -7.02 18.90
C LEU A 718 31.97 -6.09 19.89
N GLN A 719 32.99 -6.56 20.59
CA GLN A 719 33.73 -5.78 21.59
C GLN A 719 35.19 -5.62 21.17
N HIS A 720 35.70 -4.40 21.34
CA HIS A 720 37.10 -4.05 21.08
C HIS A 720 37.43 -2.72 21.79
N SER A 721 38.65 -2.55 22.30
CA SER A 721 39.04 -1.32 23.01
C SER A 721 38.97 -0.05 22.14
N GLN A 722 39.18 -0.21 20.83
CA GLN A 722 39.17 0.88 19.83
C GLN A 722 37.90 0.91 18.96
N VAL A 723 36.75 0.49 19.50
CA VAL A 723 35.49 0.37 18.73
C VAL A 723 35.05 1.66 18.04
N ALA A 724 35.33 2.82 18.64
CA ALA A 724 34.99 4.13 18.05
C ALA A 724 35.74 4.36 16.73
N LYS A 725 36.98 3.86 16.60
CA LYS A 725 37.73 3.94 15.35
C LYS A 725 37.19 2.96 14.31
N LEU A 726 36.82 1.75 14.72
CA LEU A 726 36.19 0.76 13.84
C LEU A 726 34.86 1.29 13.29
N HIS A 727 33.99 1.80 14.15
CA HIS A 727 32.72 2.42 13.77
C HIS A 727 32.93 3.60 12.81
N LYS A 728 33.86 4.52 13.14
CA LYS A 728 34.18 5.64 12.26
C LYS A 728 34.66 5.17 10.88
N ALA A 729 35.50 4.13 10.82
CA ALA A 729 35.93 3.57 9.54
C ALA A 729 34.72 3.05 8.74
N LEU A 730 33.83 2.28 9.35
CA LEU A 730 32.61 1.77 8.71
C LEU A 730 31.67 2.90 8.23
N SER A 731 31.51 3.96 9.02
CA SER A 731 30.60 5.07 8.74
C SER A 731 31.19 6.18 7.86
N THR A 732 32.47 6.11 7.52
CA THR A 732 33.14 7.12 6.69
C THR A 732 33.42 6.52 5.30
N PRO A 733 32.88 7.11 4.22
CA PRO A 733 33.18 6.67 2.87
C PRO A 733 34.63 7.05 2.49
N THR A 734 35.22 6.26 1.60
CA THR A 734 36.57 6.47 1.05
C THR A 734 36.51 6.36 -0.47
N ASN A 735 37.55 6.79 -1.18
CA ASN A 735 37.60 6.68 -2.64
C ASN A 735 37.44 5.24 -3.14
N ASP A 736 38.04 4.27 -2.42
CA ASP A 736 38.03 2.85 -2.79
C ASP A 736 36.82 2.08 -2.23
N ARG A 737 36.13 2.68 -1.24
CA ARG A 737 34.90 2.15 -0.64
C ARG A 737 33.93 3.30 -0.39
N PRO A 738 33.05 3.63 -1.36
CA PRO A 738 32.04 4.67 -1.18
C PRO A 738 30.94 4.25 -0.19
N THR A 739 30.81 2.95 0.10
CA THR A 739 29.75 2.41 0.94
C THR A 739 29.87 2.83 2.41
N VAL A 740 28.80 3.38 2.97
CA VAL A 740 28.63 3.72 4.39
C VAL A 740 27.79 2.63 5.07
N PHE A 741 28.26 2.14 6.22
CA PHE A 741 27.53 1.15 7.01
C PHE A 741 26.93 1.78 8.27
N HIS A 742 25.60 1.87 8.32
CA HIS A 742 24.90 2.40 9.49
C HIS A 742 24.81 1.34 10.59
N CYS A 743 25.48 1.63 11.70
CA CYS A 743 25.51 0.83 12.92
C CYS A 743 25.80 1.75 14.11
N ASP A 744 25.81 1.25 15.36
CA ASP A 744 26.07 2.09 16.52
C ASP A 744 27.08 1.53 17.52
N VAL A 745 27.70 2.46 18.25
CA VAL A 745 28.55 2.16 19.41
C VAL A 745 27.72 2.22 20.68
N ARG A 746 27.86 1.20 21.53
CA ARG A 746 27.24 1.05 22.84
C ARG A 746 28.32 0.88 23.90
N VAL A 747 28.03 1.39 25.10
CA VAL A 747 28.87 1.24 26.32
C VAL A 747 30.37 1.44 26.08
N VAL A 748 30.72 2.41 25.21
CA VAL A 748 32.07 2.84 24.80
C VAL A 748 32.92 1.80 24.06
N THR A 749 32.72 0.50 24.29
CA THR A 749 33.59 -0.60 23.80
C THR A 749 32.87 -1.62 22.92
N SER A 750 31.59 -1.40 22.62
CA SER A 750 30.75 -2.38 21.92
C SER A 750 30.18 -1.82 20.61
N LEU A 751 30.37 -2.52 19.50
CA LEU A 751 29.79 -2.23 18.19
C LEU A 751 28.58 -3.13 18.00
N ARG A 752 27.41 -2.56 17.77
CA ARG A 752 26.18 -3.32 17.55
C ARG A 752 25.81 -3.31 16.07
N LEU A 753 25.53 -4.50 15.54
CA LEU A 753 25.19 -4.74 14.14
C LEU A 753 23.88 -5.50 14.07
N GLY A 754 22.89 -4.96 13.37
CA GLY A 754 21.58 -5.55 13.17
C GLY A 754 21.41 -6.06 11.74
N PHE A 755 21.00 -7.30 11.59
CA PHE A 755 20.75 -7.91 10.28
C PHE A 755 19.23 -7.94 10.02
N GLY A 756 18.83 -7.97 8.75
CA GLY A 756 17.43 -7.95 8.35
C GLY A 756 17.18 -8.75 7.08
N LEU A 757 15.90 -8.95 6.77
CA LEU A 757 15.46 -9.76 5.63
C LEU A 757 15.85 -9.19 4.28
N HIS A 758 15.95 -7.87 4.20
CA HIS A 758 16.37 -7.17 2.98
C HIS A 758 17.84 -7.39 2.65
N HIS A 759 18.70 -7.69 3.64
CA HIS A 759 20.12 -7.90 3.41
C HIS A 759 20.40 -9.14 2.55
N VAL A 760 21.44 -9.06 1.73
CA VAL A 760 21.98 -10.18 0.94
C VAL A 760 23.41 -10.52 1.35
N GLN A 761 23.88 -11.70 0.95
CA GLN A 761 25.23 -12.16 1.26
C GLN A 761 26.33 -11.18 0.81
N ALA A 762 26.21 -10.58 -0.37
CA ALA A 762 27.20 -9.61 -0.88
C ALA A 762 27.32 -8.35 0.00
N GLU A 763 26.23 -7.86 0.58
CA GLU A 763 26.23 -6.72 1.51
C GLU A 763 26.89 -7.11 2.84
N VAL A 764 26.69 -8.35 3.28
CA VAL A 764 27.34 -8.91 4.47
C VAL A 764 28.83 -9.11 4.25
N ASP A 765 29.24 -9.58 3.07
CA ASP A 765 30.65 -9.68 2.66
C ASP A 765 31.30 -8.29 2.68
N ALA A 766 30.65 -7.28 2.09
CA ALA A 766 31.14 -5.90 2.09
C ALA A 766 31.32 -5.34 3.50
N LEU A 767 30.39 -5.60 4.42
CA LEU A 767 30.51 -5.21 5.82
C LEU A 767 31.70 -5.92 6.50
N ALA A 768 31.84 -7.23 6.30
CA ALA A 768 32.92 -8.01 6.90
C ALA A 768 34.30 -7.55 6.42
N ASP A 769 34.44 -7.33 5.11
CA ASP A 769 35.69 -6.87 4.50
C ASP A 769 36.04 -5.46 4.99
N ALA A 770 35.06 -4.54 5.06
CA ALA A 770 35.27 -3.20 5.60
C ALA A 770 35.71 -3.23 7.07
N LEU A 771 35.13 -4.12 7.90
CA LEU A 771 35.52 -4.26 9.30
C LEU A 771 36.92 -4.90 9.44
N LEU A 772 37.25 -5.88 8.60
CA LEU A 772 38.56 -6.51 8.55
C LEU A 772 39.65 -5.50 8.21
N ASP A 773 39.43 -4.66 7.20
CA ASP A 773 40.38 -3.62 6.80
C ASP A 773 40.48 -2.51 7.84
N ALA A 774 39.35 -2.13 8.47
CA ALA A 774 39.36 -1.22 9.61
C ALA A 774 40.20 -1.77 10.76
N TRP A 775 40.05 -3.05 11.10
CA TRP A 775 40.84 -3.70 12.15
C TRP A 775 42.34 -3.74 11.81
N LYS A 776 42.71 -4.13 10.58
CA LYS A 776 44.11 -4.09 10.11
C LYS A 776 44.72 -2.69 10.24
N SER A 777 43.94 -1.65 9.94
CA SER A 777 44.39 -0.25 10.02
C SER A 777 44.71 0.23 11.45
N LEU A 778 44.19 -0.48 12.47
CA LEU A 778 44.50 -0.18 13.86
C LEU A 778 45.92 -0.61 14.27
N ALA A 779 46.57 -1.48 13.49
CA ALA A 779 47.89 -2.06 13.80
C ALA A 779 47.96 -2.63 15.24
N THR A 780 46.95 -3.42 15.61
CA THR A 780 46.79 -4.04 16.95
C THR A 780 46.68 -5.55 16.82
N ASP A 781 47.15 -6.29 17.84
CA ASP A 781 46.94 -7.74 17.97
C ASP A 781 45.67 -8.08 18.77
N GLU A 782 44.99 -7.07 19.35
CA GLU A 782 43.73 -7.26 20.07
C GLU A 782 42.66 -7.79 19.10
N LYS A 783 42.19 -9.01 19.37
CA LYS A 783 41.11 -9.63 18.59
C LYS A 783 39.75 -9.05 18.97
N ILE A 784 38.84 -9.07 18.02
CA ILE A 784 37.44 -8.69 18.25
C ILE A 784 36.75 -9.83 19.01
N LYS A 785 36.05 -9.47 20.10
CA LYS A 785 35.27 -10.44 20.89
C LYS A 785 33.80 -10.37 20.51
N LEU A 786 33.14 -11.51 20.34
CA LEU A 786 31.67 -11.53 20.31
C LEU A 786 31.17 -11.41 21.76
N ALA A 787 30.30 -10.45 22.03
CA ALA A 787 29.60 -10.42 23.32
C ALA A 787 28.66 -11.63 23.37
N ALA A 788 28.97 -12.59 24.24
CA ALA A 788 28.18 -13.79 24.43
C ALA A 788 28.01 -14.10 25.91
#